data_AF-A0AAE0HVD7-F1
#
_entry.id   AF-A0AAE0HVD7-F1
#
_cell.length_a   1.000
_cell.length_b   1.000
_cell.length_c   1.000
_cell.angle_alpha   90.00
_cell.angle_beta   90.00
_cell.angle_gamma   90.00
#
_symmetry.space_group_name_H-M   'P 1'
#
loop_
_entity.id
_entity.type
_entity.pdbx_description
1 polymer ?
#
loop_
_entity_poly.entity_id
_entity_poly.type
_entity_poly.pdbx_seq_one_letter_code
_entity_poly.pdbx_strand_id
1 'polypeptide(L)'
;MICSTILMKPSRQDETLQPGQLASVPRFQELLHLVNDGPARHCYSDVHRTTTDLGRAVQLGQHRRLIDSLAARLSLITLIAITAECLRNPVFCSALSVYFTTLEQAYHWPRDDASISTPSSLEDHKLVIQVLHQPELRTLLETRMNVSLHHDPNPQVVAQASLAMARWMLHETDFGTSPQNKQDLVNRLYRTCRGDWFDQGSYLDTSSHLEFSRLHEAVRTNGTQRRVQELFEETGGLARLQRMPDLLRSLPASAPEICSALVNLQVSVIRANDELFGMMIDETIWGCTFARFSKAVGVCTVSAGGADCPMFRMLDALCGRADPTAQAMLLEELDFRSRFFPPNMRALIDNVASAPSIRQHVADRDDALSAAFSALQRALWSLYEMHRKKGLRIILALRAGQARTSSGTQKAASPEKHIGGILSETMRVRFGNDPGGLSTLAHGTSEPLMFGLDGKVEVAHVRFLLGTPLVIFPGDTVRVSVQMKPGGGWKTRTYSVMRTESTPGNAVGMGSAVEMATAVEVCVRRQGPVSSYLCSQHKGDGFAARVAVMPAPHFRIEGNVAVDEETIFVAQGAAAGLFIAWLARHQQHELVGRYRLVVGARSWSQLPHAGQLLDLLIDSQTQHGQGKNSLQIAVSLSAPGPADIAILSMVGIQAHAGRVTEYLRHLDTSEGPIRAIYVCGSAAFGVDAARCISTRVLDKSRVIVTDEPHGPRLRPIITSRLPTLRLHVSSGPTQPSITRTPTSASKRVISRAELAQHNTPDSLWIAVHNKVYDITPVIKFHPGGEKLLTYRAGRQAGDVFNLVHGDSHEVSAMLAEMETGTLAPAATDTAVAVWEERLDRIVEIQNDLTNNSRFEQVPTGAAEQLPYAPPVDVIRRSFHTFFASWMDFLAELTTSTASRTEVLGRALEQVKIVFDEYQARIYTEEFDRVDLCAVALRDIFEAHLASVSRIHAEIDGVKREVLCCIESGMAPDEEVLRKTAARFTRVLEEMARSFRE
;
A
#
# COMPACT_ATOMS: atom_id res chain seq x y z
N MET A 1 -10.97 -13.45 -26.36
CA MET A 1 -11.08 -12.50 -27.50
C MET A 1 -11.78 -11.19 -27.09
N ILE A 2 -11.29 -10.53 -26.03
CA ILE A 2 -11.61 -9.13 -25.66
C ILE A 2 -10.31 -8.52 -25.12
N CYS A 3 -9.29 -8.38 -25.99
CA CYS A 3 -7.98 -7.82 -25.64
C CYS A 3 -7.42 -6.90 -26.74
N SER A 4 -8.25 -6.41 -27.67
CA SER A 4 -7.75 -5.75 -28.90
C SER A 4 -8.34 -4.38 -29.18
N THR A 5 -8.80 -3.64 -28.16
CA THR A 5 -9.36 -2.29 -28.39
C THR A 5 -8.78 -1.21 -27.48
N ILE A 6 -7.47 -1.26 -27.25
CA ILE A 6 -6.71 -0.01 -27.01
C ILE A 6 -6.12 0.36 -28.37
N LEU A 7 -6.94 1.01 -29.19
CA LEU A 7 -6.47 1.68 -30.39
C LEU A 7 -5.43 2.72 -29.96
N MET A 8 -4.18 2.49 -30.35
CA MET A 8 -3.13 3.49 -30.33
C MET A 8 -3.66 4.75 -31.04
N LYS A 9 -3.80 5.85 -30.29
CA LYS A 9 -3.83 7.15 -30.93
C LYS A 9 -2.42 7.37 -31.51
N PRO A 10 -2.28 7.69 -32.81
CA PRO A 10 -0.98 8.08 -33.35
C PRO A 10 -0.43 9.23 -32.51
N SER A 11 0.86 9.19 -32.20
CA SER A 11 1.56 10.27 -31.51
C SER A 11 1.29 11.58 -32.24
N ARG A 12 0.45 12.45 -31.65
CA ARG A 12 0.25 13.81 -32.13
C ARG A 12 1.55 14.57 -31.86
N GLN A 13 2.39 14.70 -32.88
CA GLN A 13 3.72 15.31 -32.77
C GLN A 13 3.70 16.85 -32.71
N ASP A 14 2.54 17.52 -32.77
CA ASP A 14 2.48 18.99 -32.91
C ASP A 14 1.44 19.74 -32.05
N GLU A 15 0.80 19.11 -31.05
CA GLU A 15 -0.04 19.86 -30.11
C GLU A 15 0.79 20.28 -28.88
N THR A 16 0.90 21.59 -28.64
CA THR A 16 1.40 22.12 -27.37
C THR A 16 0.56 21.53 -26.23
N LEU A 17 1.21 20.76 -25.36
CA LEU A 17 0.53 20.15 -24.20
C LEU A 17 -0.16 21.24 -23.39
N GLN A 18 -1.45 21.06 -23.11
CA GLN A 18 -2.17 22.00 -22.25
C GLN A 18 -1.56 21.97 -20.82
N PRO A 19 -1.71 23.04 -20.03
CA PRO A 19 -1.19 23.10 -18.66
C PRO A 19 -1.60 21.87 -17.84
N GLY A 20 -0.63 21.13 -17.31
CA GLY A 20 -0.88 19.94 -16.49
C GLY A 20 -1.19 18.62 -17.22
N GLN A 21 -1.15 18.56 -18.55
CA GLN A 21 -1.27 17.31 -19.32
C GLN A 21 0.05 16.52 -19.40
N LEU A 22 -0.06 15.19 -19.53
CA LEU A 22 1.08 14.29 -19.80
C LEU A 22 1.33 14.10 -21.29
N ALA A 23 2.61 13.99 -21.66
CA ALA A 23 3.02 13.52 -22.98
C ALA A 23 2.71 12.02 -23.14
N SER A 24 2.32 11.59 -24.34
CA SER A 24 2.28 10.16 -24.66
C SER A 24 3.70 9.62 -24.78
N VAL A 25 3.99 8.44 -24.21
CA VAL A 25 5.26 7.77 -24.44
C VAL A 25 5.18 6.74 -25.55
N PRO A 26 6.10 6.81 -26.53
CA PRO A 26 6.23 5.79 -27.56
C PRO A 26 6.73 4.47 -26.95
N ARG A 27 6.11 3.35 -27.34
CA ARG A 27 6.47 2.00 -26.88
C ARG A 27 7.63 1.43 -27.71
N PHE A 28 8.43 0.58 -27.07
CA PHE A 28 9.78 0.19 -27.48
C PHE A 28 9.88 -0.72 -28.72
N GLN A 29 8.99 -1.72 -28.86
CA GLN A 29 9.08 -2.72 -29.94
C GLN A 29 8.89 -2.12 -31.34
N GLU A 30 8.37 -0.90 -31.43
CA GLU A 30 8.01 -0.25 -32.69
C GLU A 30 9.15 0.60 -33.27
N LEU A 31 10.20 0.88 -32.49
CA LEU A 31 11.23 1.86 -32.88
C LEU A 31 12.42 1.24 -33.65
N LEU A 32 12.69 -0.05 -33.50
CA LEU A 32 13.83 -0.70 -34.19
C LEU A 32 13.68 -0.68 -35.72
N HIS A 33 12.44 -0.74 -36.21
CA HIS A 33 12.13 -0.65 -37.64
C HIS A 33 12.33 0.75 -38.21
N LEU A 34 12.47 1.77 -37.35
CA LEU A 34 12.63 3.17 -37.75
C LEU A 34 14.09 3.62 -37.82
N VAL A 35 15.05 2.78 -37.41
CA VAL A 35 16.49 3.08 -37.43
C VAL A 35 17.15 2.50 -38.68
N ASN A 36 17.61 3.39 -39.56
CA ASN A 36 18.20 3.03 -40.85
C ASN A 36 19.73 2.92 -40.82
N ASP A 37 20.41 3.55 -39.86
CA ASP A 37 21.87 3.51 -39.72
C ASP A 37 22.34 2.23 -39.02
N GLY A 38 23.29 1.51 -39.62
CA GLY A 38 23.77 0.20 -39.13
C GLY A 38 24.40 0.26 -37.73
N PRO A 39 25.41 1.14 -37.50
CA PRO A 39 26.00 1.35 -36.17
C PRO A 39 25.00 1.81 -35.10
N ALA A 40 24.06 2.72 -35.43
CA ALA A 40 23.02 3.15 -34.49
C ALA A 40 22.08 1.99 -34.12
N ARG A 41 21.70 1.17 -35.11
CA ARG A 41 20.86 -0.02 -34.91
C ARG A 41 21.56 -1.06 -34.03
N HIS A 42 22.86 -1.27 -34.22
CA HIS A 42 23.64 -2.18 -33.39
C HIS A 42 23.75 -1.68 -31.94
N CYS A 43 24.11 -0.40 -31.74
CA CYS A 43 24.14 0.23 -30.42
C CYS A 43 22.79 0.11 -29.70
N TYR A 44 21.70 0.42 -30.40
CA TYR A 44 20.36 0.28 -29.86
C TYR A 44 20.02 -1.17 -29.49
N SER A 45 20.37 -2.14 -30.34
CA SER A 45 20.15 -3.56 -30.05
C SER A 45 20.92 -4.02 -28.82
N ASP A 46 22.14 -3.54 -28.62
CA ASP A 46 22.97 -3.84 -27.45
C ASP A 46 22.39 -3.23 -26.18
N VAL A 47 21.98 -1.96 -26.21
CA VAL A 47 21.30 -1.28 -25.10
C VAL A 47 20.01 -2.00 -24.76
N HIS A 48 19.24 -2.39 -25.77
CA HIS A 48 18.00 -3.15 -25.60
C HIS A 48 18.25 -4.49 -24.92
N ARG A 49 19.14 -5.32 -25.47
CA ARG A 49 19.47 -6.63 -24.91
C ARG A 49 19.92 -6.51 -23.47
N THR A 50 20.82 -5.55 -23.20
CA THR A 50 21.32 -5.27 -21.84
C THR A 50 20.17 -4.91 -20.90
N THR A 51 19.21 -4.11 -21.36
CA THR A 51 18.06 -3.73 -20.52
C THR A 51 17.10 -4.91 -20.31
N THR A 52 16.83 -5.72 -21.34
CA THR A 52 16.00 -6.93 -21.23
C THR A 52 16.59 -7.95 -20.25
N ASP A 53 17.92 -8.10 -20.26
CA ASP A 53 18.62 -9.01 -19.35
C ASP A 53 18.90 -8.38 -17.96
N LEU A 54 18.66 -7.07 -17.79
CA LEU A 54 18.97 -6.32 -16.57
C LEU A 54 18.23 -6.89 -15.36
N GLY A 55 16.96 -7.25 -15.52
CA GLY A 55 16.14 -7.82 -14.45
C GLY A 55 16.73 -9.12 -13.90
N ARG A 56 17.13 -10.04 -14.78
CA ARG A 56 17.81 -11.30 -14.43
C ARG A 56 19.16 -11.03 -13.78
N ALA A 57 19.95 -10.10 -14.31
CA ALA A 57 21.24 -9.75 -13.72
C ALA A 57 21.10 -9.10 -12.34
N VAL A 58 20.10 -8.24 -12.12
CA VAL A 58 19.76 -7.66 -10.82
C VAL A 58 19.38 -8.76 -9.83
N GLN A 59 18.60 -9.75 -10.28
CA GLN A 59 18.19 -10.87 -9.43
C GLN A 59 19.38 -11.70 -8.96
N LEU A 60 20.38 -11.89 -9.81
CA LEU A 60 21.63 -12.59 -9.50
C LEU A 60 22.69 -11.69 -8.84
N GLY A 61 22.46 -10.37 -8.72
CA GLY A 61 23.42 -9.42 -8.17
C GLY A 61 24.60 -9.11 -9.10
N GLN A 62 24.42 -9.26 -10.40
CA GLN A 62 25.46 -9.22 -11.44
C GLN A 62 25.22 -8.13 -12.49
N HIS A 63 24.27 -7.23 -12.25
CA HIS A 63 23.90 -6.13 -13.14
C HIS A 63 25.05 -5.19 -13.49
N ARG A 64 26.00 -4.93 -12.58
CA ARG A 64 27.19 -4.13 -12.90
C ARG A 64 28.04 -4.78 -13.99
N ARG A 65 28.30 -6.09 -13.89
CA ARG A 65 29.06 -6.83 -14.91
C ARG A 65 28.34 -6.82 -16.26
N LEU A 66 27.02 -6.91 -16.26
CA LEU A 66 26.21 -6.80 -17.48
C LEU A 66 26.37 -5.42 -18.14
N ILE A 67 26.30 -4.36 -17.34
CA ILE A 67 26.43 -2.98 -17.81
C ILE A 67 27.87 -2.67 -18.23
N ASP A 68 28.89 -3.18 -17.52
CA ASP A 68 30.29 -3.06 -17.91
C ASP A 68 30.54 -3.68 -19.29
N SER A 69 29.89 -4.83 -19.57
CA SER A 69 29.94 -5.47 -20.89
C SER A 69 29.34 -4.60 -22.00
N LEU A 70 28.23 -3.90 -21.73
CA LEU A 70 27.67 -2.90 -22.65
C LEU A 70 28.65 -1.73 -22.82
N ALA A 71 29.14 -1.16 -21.72
CA ALA A 71 30.03 -0.01 -21.73
C ALA A 71 31.31 -0.26 -22.54
N ALA A 72 31.83 -1.49 -22.53
CA ALA A 72 32.97 -1.91 -23.35
C ALA A 72 32.69 -1.94 -24.86
N ARG A 73 31.42 -2.04 -25.28
CA ARG A 73 30.99 -2.00 -26.70
C ARG A 73 30.63 -0.59 -27.18
N LEU A 74 30.36 0.32 -26.25
CA LEU A 74 30.12 1.74 -26.55
C LEU A 74 31.43 2.43 -26.98
N SER A 75 31.39 3.12 -28.10
CA SER A 75 32.56 3.76 -28.73
C SER A 75 32.21 5.14 -29.30
N LEU A 76 33.22 5.86 -29.79
CA LEU A 76 33.00 7.11 -30.53
C LEU A 76 32.13 6.90 -31.78
N ILE A 77 32.26 5.75 -32.46
CA ILE A 77 31.47 5.42 -33.65
C ILE A 77 29.99 5.30 -33.29
N THR A 78 29.66 4.57 -32.22
CA THR A 78 28.27 4.42 -31.77
C THR A 78 27.70 5.74 -31.26
N LEU A 79 28.50 6.57 -30.58
CA LEU A 79 28.09 7.89 -30.11
C LEU A 79 27.67 8.82 -31.27
N ILE A 80 28.49 8.88 -32.32
CA ILE A 80 28.23 9.67 -33.53
C ILE A 80 26.96 9.17 -34.23
N ALA A 81 26.82 7.85 -34.36
CA ALA A 81 25.69 7.21 -35.03
C ALA A 81 24.35 7.49 -34.32
N ILE A 82 24.29 7.30 -33.00
CA ILE A 82 23.06 7.61 -32.24
C ILE A 82 22.76 9.11 -32.23
N THR A 83 23.78 9.98 -32.25
CA THR A 83 23.60 11.43 -32.37
C THR A 83 22.90 11.78 -33.67
N ALA A 84 23.36 11.21 -34.79
CA ALA A 84 22.76 11.41 -36.11
C ALA A 84 21.29 10.97 -36.14
N GLU A 85 20.99 9.80 -35.55
CA GLU A 85 19.63 9.29 -35.49
C GLU A 85 18.72 10.13 -34.58
N CYS A 86 19.21 10.58 -33.43
CA CYS A 86 18.45 11.41 -32.49
C CYS A 86 18.08 12.79 -33.03
N LEU A 87 18.92 13.33 -33.93
CA LEU A 87 18.62 14.58 -34.65
C LEU A 87 17.48 14.39 -35.66
N ARG A 88 17.37 13.20 -36.28
CA ARG A 88 16.31 12.86 -37.24
C ARG A 88 15.02 12.38 -36.58
N ASN A 89 15.12 11.71 -35.44
CA ASN A 89 14.03 11.00 -34.81
C ASN A 89 13.94 11.34 -33.29
N PRO A 90 13.11 12.34 -32.93
CA PRO A 90 12.92 12.74 -31.52
C PRO A 90 12.38 11.62 -30.64
N VAL A 91 11.59 10.70 -31.22
CA VAL A 91 11.03 9.54 -30.52
C VAL A 91 12.14 8.55 -30.15
N PHE A 92 13.07 8.26 -31.07
CA PHE A 92 14.25 7.43 -30.80
C PHE A 92 15.15 8.08 -29.72
N CYS A 93 15.37 9.39 -29.80
CA CYS A 93 16.11 10.14 -28.79
C CYS A 93 15.47 10.04 -27.39
N SER A 94 14.15 10.17 -27.33
CA SER A 94 13.39 10.00 -26.09
C SER A 94 13.55 8.59 -25.50
N ALA A 95 13.47 7.55 -26.33
CA ALA A 95 13.65 6.17 -25.88
C ALA A 95 15.05 5.94 -25.29
N LEU A 96 16.12 6.34 -26.00
CA LEU A 96 17.50 6.19 -25.51
C LEU A 96 17.74 6.98 -24.20
N SER A 97 17.09 8.15 -24.04
CA SER A 97 17.16 8.94 -22.81
C SER A 97 16.74 8.10 -21.59
N VAL A 98 15.67 7.31 -21.73
CA VAL A 98 15.20 6.42 -20.66
C VAL A 98 16.17 5.26 -20.40
N TYR A 99 16.63 4.57 -21.45
CA TYR A 99 17.46 3.38 -21.29
C TYR A 99 18.80 3.69 -20.64
N PHE A 100 19.50 4.71 -21.14
CA PHE A 100 20.78 5.11 -20.56
C PHE A 100 20.62 5.59 -19.10
N THR A 101 19.52 6.26 -18.78
CA THR A 101 19.21 6.66 -17.40
C THR A 101 18.92 5.46 -16.52
N THR A 102 18.16 4.48 -17.00
CA THR A 102 17.86 3.23 -16.27
C THR A 102 19.13 2.42 -15.99
N LEU A 103 20.00 2.29 -16.99
CA LEU A 103 21.27 1.58 -16.86
C LEU A 103 22.22 2.27 -15.88
N GLU A 104 22.34 3.59 -15.92
CA GLU A 104 23.13 4.34 -14.94
C GLU A 104 22.58 4.12 -13.52
N GLN A 105 21.27 4.24 -13.31
CA GLN A 105 20.66 4.10 -11.98
C GLN A 105 20.82 2.66 -11.45
N ALA A 106 20.73 1.67 -12.33
CA ALA A 106 21.00 0.28 -12.01
C ALA A 106 22.48 0.05 -11.64
N TYR A 107 23.41 0.67 -12.36
CA TYR A 107 24.85 0.54 -12.10
C TYR A 107 25.22 0.99 -10.69
N HIS A 108 24.65 2.12 -10.27
CA HIS A 108 24.84 2.68 -8.93
C HIS A 108 24.19 1.82 -7.84
N TRP A 109 23.24 0.94 -8.14
CA TRP A 109 22.62 0.05 -7.15
C TRP A 109 23.53 -1.14 -6.78
N PRO A 110 23.58 -1.61 -5.51
CA PRO A 110 23.24 -0.85 -4.31
C PRO A 110 24.26 0.26 -4.04
N ARG A 111 23.78 1.44 -3.63
CA ARG A 111 24.58 2.66 -3.38
C ARG A 111 25.24 2.69 -2.00
N ASP A 112 25.87 1.60 -1.65
CA ASP A 112 26.54 1.46 -0.34
C ASP A 112 27.99 1.96 -0.39
N ASP A 113 28.52 2.17 -1.60
CA ASP A 113 29.88 2.62 -1.84
C ASP A 113 29.85 3.94 -2.64
N ALA A 114 30.35 5.01 -2.01
CA ALA A 114 30.42 6.34 -2.62
C ALA A 114 31.50 6.44 -3.73
N SER A 115 32.32 5.42 -3.92
CA SER A 115 33.40 5.39 -4.92
C SER A 115 32.96 4.90 -6.31
N ILE A 116 31.73 4.42 -6.45
CA ILE A 116 31.24 3.85 -7.71
C ILE A 116 30.85 4.98 -8.67
N SER A 117 31.61 5.12 -9.76
CA SER A 117 31.32 6.03 -10.86
C SER A 117 30.73 5.29 -12.06
N THR A 118 29.82 5.93 -12.79
CA THR A 118 29.30 5.42 -14.07
C THR A 118 30.46 5.19 -15.06
N PRO A 119 30.47 4.09 -15.85
CA PRO A 119 31.46 3.93 -16.91
C PRO A 119 31.44 5.09 -17.89
N SER A 120 32.60 5.65 -18.23
CA SER A 120 32.70 6.90 -19.00
C SER A 120 32.02 6.84 -20.37
N SER A 121 32.09 5.69 -21.04
CA SER A 121 31.41 5.50 -22.33
C SER A 121 29.89 5.52 -22.19
N LEU A 122 29.33 4.92 -21.13
CA LEU A 122 27.91 4.96 -20.81
C LEU A 122 27.45 6.38 -20.44
N GLU A 123 28.24 7.07 -19.62
CA GLU A 123 28.00 8.46 -19.20
C GLU A 123 28.00 9.41 -20.40
N ASP A 124 28.99 9.32 -21.28
CA ASP A 124 29.10 10.16 -22.47
C ASP A 124 27.89 9.97 -23.40
N HIS A 125 27.48 8.73 -23.65
CA HIS A 125 26.28 8.43 -24.46
C HIS A 125 25.02 9.02 -23.82
N LYS A 126 24.86 8.86 -22.51
CA LYS A 126 23.74 9.44 -21.77
C LYS A 126 23.71 10.96 -21.89
N LEU A 127 24.83 11.65 -21.63
CA LEU A 127 24.89 13.11 -21.62
C LEU A 127 24.53 13.71 -22.98
N VAL A 128 25.04 13.15 -24.08
CA VAL A 128 24.69 13.59 -25.44
C VAL A 128 23.19 13.42 -25.68
N ILE A 129 22.63 12.27 -25.34
CA ILE A 129 21.20 12.01 -25.50
C ILE A 129 20.35 12.97 -24.67
N GLN A 130 20.74 13.29 -23.43
CA GLN A 130 19.98 14.24 -22.59
C GLN A 130 19.99 15.66 -23.16
N VAL A 131 21.14 16.12 -23.65
CA VAL A 131 21.25 17.42 -24.35
C VAL A 131 20.36 17.45 -25.58
N LEU A 132 20.40 16.40 -26.40
CA LEU A 132 19.60 16.30 -27.61
C LEU A 132 18.14 15.98 -27.36
N HIS A 133 17.74 15.52 -26.18
CA HIS A 133 16.34 15.23 -25.93
C HIS A 133 15.57 16.49 -25.49
N GLN A 134 16.22 17.36 -24.71
CA GLN A 134 15.59 18.49 -24.03
C GLN A 134 15.60 19.75 -24.91
N PRO A 135 14.44 20.34 -25.27
CA PRO A 135 14.37 21.53 -26.11
C PRO A 135 15.23 22.70 -25.61
N GLU A 136 15.22 22.95 -24.29
CA GLU A 136 15.96 24.05 -23.68
C GLU A 136 17.48 23.81 -23.70
N LEU A 137 17.92 22.55 -23.60
CA LEU A 137 19.34 22.21 -23.74
C LEU A 137 19.77 22.28 -25.21
N ARG A 138 18.90 21.92 -26.17
CA ARG A 138 19.17 22.14 -27.60
C ARG A 138 19.36 23.62 -27.92
N THR A 139 18.47 24.49 -27.42
CA THR A 139 18.61 25.94 -27.60
C THR A 139 19.90 26.45 -26.97
N LEU A 140 20.28 25.94 -25.81
CA LEU A 140 21.56 26.31 -25.17
C LEU A 140 22.77 25.82 -26.00
N LEU A 141 22.69 24.62 -26.57
CA LEU A 141 23.72 24.07 -27.45
C LEU A 141 23.90 24.95 -28.69
N GLU A 142 22.82 25.38 -29.32
CA GLU A 142 22.86 26.28 -30.49
C GLU A 142 23.43 27.65 -30.15
N THR A 143 22.91 28.28 -29.10
CA THR A 143 23.25 29.67 -28.74
C THR A 143 24.61 29.81 -28.08
N ARG A 144 25.01 28.86 -27.23
CA ARG A 144 26.23 28.97 -26.41
C ARG A 144 27.42 28.23 -27.01
N MET A 145 27.20 27.08 -27.64
CA MET A 145 28.27 26.32 -28.30
C MET A 145 28.42 26.67 -29.77
N ASN A 146 27.55 27.54 -30.31
CA ASN A 146 27.56 27.99 -31.71
C ASN A 146 27.50 26.82 -32.71
N VAL A 147 26.66 25.82 -32.43
CA VAL A 147 26.44 24.64 -33.28
C VAL A 147 25.06 24.71 -33.89
N SER A 148 24.95 24.76 -35.22
CA SER A 148 23.65 24.66 -35.90
C SER A 148 23.12 23.22 -35.80
N LEU A 149 21.93 23.04 -35.24
CA LEU A 149 21.19 21.76 -35.33
C LEU A 149 20.26 21.72 -36.55
N HIS A 150 20.15 22.85 -37.27
CA HIS A 150 19.37 22.99 -38.48
C HIS A 150 20.23 22.74 -39.72
N HIS A 151 19.63 22.15 -40.76
CA HIS A 151 20.24 21.89 -42.09
C HIS A 151 21.45 20.95 -42.07
N ASP A 152 21.20 19.64 -42.03
CA ASP A 152 22.21 18.55 -42.11
C ASP A 152 23.44 18.73 -41.18
N PRO A 153 23.21 18.78 -39.86
CA PRO A 153 24.28 19.00 -38.89
C PRO A 153 25.28 17.84 -38.86
N ASN A 154 26.58 18.16 -38.79
CA ASN A 154 27.62 17.14 -38.62
C ASN A 154 27.48 16.45 -37.24
N PRO A 155 27.12 15.16 -37.17
CA PRO A 155 26.80 14.49 -35.91
C PRO A 155 27.99 14.41 -34.95
N GLN A 156 29.22 14.36 -35.47
CA GLN A 156 30.42 14.34 -34.65
C GLN A 156 30.63 15.68 -33.93
N VAL A 157 30.43 16.80 -34.63
CA VAL A 157 30.54 18.14 -34.05
C VAL A 157 29.45 18.35 -32.99
N VAL A 158 28.22 17.92 -33.30
CA VAL A 158 27.10 17.98 -32.35
C VAL A 158 27.38 17.15 -31.09
N ALA A 159 27.88 15.92 -31.23
CA ALA A 159 28.19 15.06 -30.09
C ALA A 159 29.28 15.66 -29.19
N GLN A 160 30.37 16.15 -29.78
CA GLN A 160 31.47 16.79 -29.05
C GLN A 160 31.02 18.06 -28.33
N ALA A 161 30.25 18.92 -29.00
CA ALA A 161 29.70 20.13 -28.41
C ALA A 161 28.71 19.81 -27.28
N SER A 162 27.89 18.76 -27.45
CA SER A 162 26.96 18.30 -26.41
C SER A 162 27.70 17.85 -25.15
N LEU A 163 28.78 17.07 -25.30
CA LEU A 163 29.62 16.65 -24.17
C LEU A 163 30.32 17.84 -23.49
N ALA A 164 30.88 18.75 -24.28
CA ALA A 164 31.54 19.94 -23.76
C ALA A 164 30.56 20.82 -22.99
N MET A 165 29.36 21.02 -23.52
CA MET A 165 28.29 21.77 -22.84
C MET A 165 27.86 21.06 -21.55
N ALA A 166 27.61 19.75 -21.60
CA ALA A 166 27.21 18.99 -20.42
C ALA A 166 28.28 19.08 -19.33
N ARG A 167 29.55 18.79 -19.64
CA ARG A 167 30.66 18.88 -18.67
C ARG A 167 30.84 20.30 -18.13
N TRP A 168 30.72 21.33 -18.98
CA TRP A 168 30.71 22.72 -18.54
C TRP A 168 29.60 22.96 -17.51
N MET A 169 28.37 22.52 -17.79
CA MET A 169 27.24 22.71 -16.88
C MET A 169 27.43 22.01 -15.52
N LEU A 170 28.16 20.89 -15.50
CA LEU A 170 28.45 20.12 -14.29
C LEU A 170 29.51 20.75 -13.40
N HIS A 171 30.44 21.52 -13.97
CA HIS A 171 31.58 22.10 -13.24
C HIS A 171 31.44 23.60 -12.97
N GLU A 172 30.67 24.33 -13.77
CA GLU A 172 30.57 25.78 -13.68
C GLU A 172 29.82 26.24 -12.42
N THR A 173 30.35 27.24 -11.72
CA THR A 173 29.72 27.78 -10.51
C THR A 173 28.75 28.93 -10.81
N ASP A 174 28.95 29.68 -11.89
CA ASP A 174 28.15 30.88 -12.23
C ASP A 174 27.60 30.83 -13.68
N PHE A 175 26.28 30.90 -13.82
CA PHE A 175 25.58 30.83 -15.10
C PHE A 175 25.04 32.20 -15.56
N GLY A 176 25.24 33.27 -14.77
CA GLY A 176 24.57 34.56 -15.02
C GLY A 176 23.04 34.48 -14.97
N THR A 177 22.49 33.40 -14.39
CA THR A 177 21.07 33.14 -14.22
C THR A 177 20.80 32.89 -12.74
N SER A 178 19.53 32.98 -12.31
CA SER A 178 19.19 32.69 -10.91
C SER A 178 19.68 31.27 -10.53
N PRO A 179 20.09 31.03 -9.27
CA PRO A 179 20.47 29.69 -8.81
C PRO A 179 19.43 28.62 -9.13
N GLN A 180 18.15 29.02 -9.20
CA GLN A 180 17.04 28.17 -9.60
C GLN A 180 17.11 27.76 -11.07
N ASN A 181 17.34 28.71 -12.00
CA ASN A 181 17.43 28.42 -13.43
C ASN A 181 18.64 27.53 -13.76
N LYS A 182 19.77 27.73 -13.08
CA LYS A 182 20.93 26.83 -13.17
C LYS A 182 20.57 25.42 -12.73
N GLN A 183 19.95 25.27 -11.57
CA GLN A 183 19.55 23.97 -11.04
C GLN A 183 18.57 23.26 -11.98
N ASP A 184 17.62 24.00 -12.58
CA ASP A 184 16.67 23.45 -13.54
C ASP A 184 17.37 22.91 -14.80
N LEU A 185 18.42 23.58 -15.28
CA LEU A 185 19.22 23.12 -16.42
C LEU A 185 20.07 21.89 -16.07
N VAL A 186 20.71 21.87 -14.89
CA VAL A 186 21.46 20.70 -14.39
C VAL A 186 20.55 19.49 -14.16
N ASN A 187 19.33 19.71 -13.66
CA ASN A 187 18.32 18.67 -13.47
C ASN A 187 17.89 18.01 -14.79
N ARG A 188 17.91 18.76 -15.89
CA ARG A 188 17.61 18.23 -17.23
C ARG A 188 18.75 17.34 -17.78
N LEU A 189 20.00 17.63 -17.42
CA LEU A 189 21.16 16.77 -17.72
C LEU A 189 21.16 15.49 -16.87
N TYR A 190 20.92 15.63 -15.57
CA TYR A 190 20.73 14.49 -14.66
C TYR A 190 19.27 14.12 -14.54
N ARG A 191 18.65 13.80 -15.68
CA ARG A 191 17.34 13.16 -15.68
C ARG A 191 17.41 11.95 -14.75
N THR A 192 16.53 11.92 -13.75
CA THR A 192 16.34 10.75 -12.91
C THR A 192 15.21 9.91 -13.53
N CYS A 193 15.18 8.60 -13.27
CA CYS A 193 14.09 7.71 -13.71
C CYS A 193 12.68 8.17 -13.27
N ARG A 194 12.58 9.22 -12.45
CA ARG A 194 11.34 9.90 -12.05
C ARG A 194 10.52 10.36 -13.25
N GLY A 195 11.11 11.08 -14.21
CA GLY A 195 10.39 11.54 -15.40
C GLY A 195 10.09 10.37 -16.33
N ASP A 196 11.08 9.52 -16.54
CA ASP A 196 11.02 8.44 -17.52
C ASP A 196 10.01 7.35 -17.17
N TRP A 197 9.94 6.88 -15.93
CA TRP A 197 8.95 5.86 -15.53
C TRP A 197 7.56 6.43 -15.32
N PHE A 198 7.48 7.72 -14.96
CA PHE A 198 6.21 8.43 -14.95
C PHE A 198 5.66 8.57 -16.37
N ASP A 199 6.54 8.57 -17.38
CA ASP A 199 6.22 8.66 -18.79
C ASP A 199 6.07 7.24 -19.44
N GLN A 200 6.74 6.18 -18.95
CA GLN A 200 6.67 4.84 -19.54
C GLN A 200 5.41 4.02 -19.17
N GLY A 201 4.45 3.97 -20.11
CA GLY A 201 3.45 2.89 -20.22
C GLY A 201 2.50 2.69 -19.03
N SER A 202 1.54 1.80 -19.20
CA SER A 202 0.65 1.40 -18.11
C SER A 202 1.40 0.38 -17.25
N TYR A 203 1.61 0.66 -15.96
CA TYR A 203 2.20 -0.31 -15.03
C TYR A 203 1.32 -1.57 -14.85
N LEU A 204 0.06 -1.52 -15.29
CA LEU A 204 -0.87 -2.66 -15.33
C LEU A 204 -0.58 -3.60 -16.52
N ASP A 205 0.32 -3.21 -17.43
CA ASP A 205 0.73 -4.01 -18.57
C ASP A 205 1.72 -5.09 -18.14
N THR A 206 1.31 -6.35 -18.28
CA THR A 206 2.11 -7.54 -17.94
C THR A 206 3.42 -7.61 -18.72
N SER A 207 3.51 -7.00 -19.91
CA SER A 207 4.77 -6.94 -20.67
C SER A 207 5.86 -6.14 -19.97
N SER A 208 5.51 -5.16 -19.13
CA SER A 208 6.47 -4.39 -18.32
C SER A 208 7.18 -5.28 -17.29
N HIS A 209 6.52 -6.33 -16.79
CA HIS A 209 7.14 -7.30 -15.88
C HIS A 209 8.18 -8.17 -16.57
N LEU A 210 8.00 -8.46 -17.87
CA LEU A 210 8.97 -9.21 -18.65
C LEU A 210 10.21 -8.36 -18.96
N GLU A 211 10.02 -7.06 -19.24
CA GLU A 211 11.12 -6.15 -19.58
C GLU A 211 11.98 -5.78 -18.36
N PHE A 212 11.36 -5.55 -17.20
CA PHE A 212 12.06 -5.02 -16.02
C PHE A 212 12.16 -6.01 -14.84
N SER A 213 11.60 -7.22 -14.95
CA SER A 213 11.56 -8.23 -13.87
C SER A 213 11.09 -7.62 -12.52
N ARG A 214 11.76 -7.86 -11.38
CA ARG A 214 11.43 -7.25 -10.08
C ARG A 214 11.77 -5.75 -9.94
N LEU A 215 12.44 -5.12 -10.92
CA LEU A 215 12.45 -3.66 -10.99
C LEU A 215 11.04 -3.11 -11.29
N HIS A 216 10.06 -3.96 -11.63
CA HIS A 216 8.67 -3.54 -11.72
C HIS A 216 8.11 -2.95 -10.42
N GLU A 217 8.59 -3.29 -9.23
CA GLU A 217 8.10 -2.63 -7.99
C GLU A 217 8.46 -1.14 -7.97
N ALA A 218 9.57 -0.82 -8.64
CA ALA A 218 10.04 0.51 -8.88
C ALA A 218 9.14 1.25 -9.90
N VAL A 219 8.84 0.57 -11.00
CA VAL A 219 7.88 1.02 -12.02
C VAL A 219 6.49 1.17 -11.45
N ARG A 220 6.02 0.25 -10.61
CA ARG A 220 4.68 0.25 -9.99
C ARG A 220 4.53 1.44 -9.05
N THR A 221 5.55 1.74 -8.23
CA THR A 221 5.47 2.91 -7.32
C THR A 221 5.35 4.23 -8.09
N ASN A 222 6.13 4.43 -9.15
CA ASN A 222 6.05 5.64 -9.99
C ASN A 222 4.80 5.63 -10.89
N GLY A 223 4.45 4.46 -11.42
CA GLY A 223 3.27 4.22 -12.25
C GLY A 223 1.97 4.48 -11.50
N THR A 224 1.90 4.18 -10.20
CA THR A 224 0.76 4.58 -9.35
C THR A 224 0.64 6.11 -9.27
N GLN A 225 1.75 6.86 -9.19
CA GLN A 225 1.68 8.34 -9.19
C GLN A 225 1.20 8.90 -10.53
N ARG A 226 1.65 8.29 -11.64
CA ARG A 226 1.12 8.59 -12.98
C ARG A 226 -0.36 8.24 -13.07
N ARG A 227 -0.78 7.09 -12.52
CA ARG A 227 -2.18 6.67 -12.55
C ARG A 227 -3.07 7.62 -11.78
N VAL A 228 -2.61 8.18 -10.66
CA VAL A 228 -3.31 9.27 -9.97
C VAL A 228 -3.53 10.46 -10.91
N GLN A 229 -2.54 10.87 -11.70
CA GLN A 229 -2.71 11.92 -12.71
C GLN A 229 -3.73 11.53 -13.79
N GLU A 230 -3.63 10.33 -14.36
CA GLU A 230 -4.57 9.83 -15.37
C GLU A 230 -6.01 9.76 -14.82
N LEU A 231 -6.19 9.38 -13.57
CA LEU A 231 -7.50 9.39 -12.90
C LEU A 231 -8.07 10.80 -12.82
N PHE A 232 -7.23 11.83 -12.60
CA PHE A 232 -7.67 13.23 -12.63
C PHE A 232 -8.03 13.67 -14.05
N GLU A 233 -7.37 13.17 -15.09
CA GLU A 233 -7.72 13.42 -16.49
C GLU A 233 -9.05 12.74 -16.86
N GLU A 234 -9.19 11.45 -16.59
CA GLU A 234 -10.39 10.63 -16.87
C GLU A 234 -11.65 11.16 -16.19
N THR A 235 -11.53 11.64 -14.95
CA THR A 235 -12.66 12.18 -14.17
C THR A 235 -12.96 13.65 -14.51
N GLY A 236 -12.16 14.26 -15.38
CA GLY A 236 -12.19 15.70 -15.66
C GLY A 236 -11.77 16.57 -14.47
N GLY A 237 -11.11 16.01 -13.46
CA GLY A 237 -10.54 16.74 -12.33
C GLY A 237 -9.48 17.74 -12.79
N LEU A 238 -8.60 17.35 -13.72
CA LEU A 238 -7.59 18.24 -14.29
C LEU A 238 -8.22 19.45 -14.99
N ALA A 239 -9.25 19.24 -15.82
CA ALA A 239 -9.97 20.32 -16.50
C ALA A 239 -10.70 21.27 -15.54
N ARG A 240 -11.07 20.79 -14.34
CA ARG A 240 -11.62 21.64 -13.28
C ARG A 240 -10.52 22.47 -12.61
N LEU A 241 -9.36 21.87 -12.33
CA LEU A 241 -8.20 22.59 -11.78
C LEU A 241 -7.67 23.65 -12.74
N GLN A 242 -7.63 23.40 -14.05
CA GLN A 242 -7.24 24.38 -15.07
C GLN A 242 -8.11 25.63 -15.08
N ARG A 243 -9.42 25.50 -14.84
CA ARG A 243 -10.38 26.62 -14.81
C ARG A 243 -10.45 27.33 -13.45
N MET A 244 -9.97 26.67 -12.39
CA MET A 244 -10.11 27.14 -11.02
C MET A 244 -9.50 28.52 -10.76
N PRO A 245 -8.31 28.90 -11.29
CA PRO A 245 -7.74 30.22 -11.06
C PRO A 245 -8.65 31.37 -11.52
N ASP A 246 -9.30 31.21 -12.66
CA ASP A 246 -10.20 32.23 -13.21
C ASP A 246 -11.49 32.30 -12.40
N LEU A 247 -12.06 31.15 -12.03
CA LEU A 247 -13.23 31.09 -11.15
C LEU A 247 -12.94 31.76 -9.81
N LEU A 248 -11.81 31.47 -9.17
CA LEU A 248 -11.43 32.08 -7.88
C LEU A 248 -11.26 33.60 -7.98
N ARG A 249 -10.73 34.12 -9.09
CA ARG A 249 -10.62 35.56 -9.35
C ARG A 249 -11.97 36.25 -9.56
N SER A 250 -12.99 35.50 -9.98
CA SER A 250 -14.36 35.99 -10.17
C SER A 250 -15.29 35.80 -8.96
N LEU A 251 -14.75 35.40 -7.79
CA LEU A 251 -15.54 35.35 -6.57
C LEU A 251 -16.07 36.76 -6.19
N PRO A 252 -17.32 36.88 -5.73
CA PRO A 252 -18.25 35.80 -5.36
C PRO A 252 -19.14 35.28 -6.50
N ALA A 253 -19.14 35.88 -7.69
CA ALA A 253 -20.08 35.58 -8.76
C ALA A 253 -20.01 34.11 -9.26
N SER A 254 -18.81 33.54 -9.26
CA SER A 254 -18.52 32.17 -9.65
C SER A 254 -18.77 31.11 -8.55
N ALA A 255 -19.28 31.48 -7.37
CA ALA A 255 -19.45 30.56 -6.25
C ALA A 255 -20.22 29.26 -6.58
N PRO A 256 -21.31 29.28 -7.37
CA PRO A 256 -22.01 28.04 -7.77
C PRO A 256 -21.14 27.11 -8.62
N GLU A 257 -20.33 27.67 -9.53
CA GLU A 257 -19.44 26.92 -10.41
C GLU A 257 -18.27 26.31 -9.63
N ILE A 258 -17.71 27.05 -8.68
CA ILE A 258 -16.70 26.55 -7.75
C ILE A 258 -17.27 25.43 -6.89
N CYS A 259 -18.47 25.61 -6.32
CA CYS A 259 -19.15 24.57 -5.54
C CYS A 259 -19.28 23.27 -6.35
N SER A 260 -19.77 23.36 -7.58
CA SER A 260 -19.85 22.22 -8.50
C SER A 260 -18.47 21.60 -8.79
N ALA A 261 -17.44 22.41 -9.01
CA ALA A 261 -16.08 21.92 -9.24
C ALA A 261 -15.52 21.17 -8.02
N LEU A 262 -15.68 21.69 -6.81
CA LEU A 262 -15.22 21.04 -5.57
C LEU A 262 -15.94 19.73 -5.29
N VAL A 263 -17.27 19.70 -5.47
CA VAL A 263 -18.07 18.48 -5.31
C VAL A 263 -17.57 17.39 -6.26
N ASN A 264 -17.35 17.72 -7.53
CA ASN A 264 -16.87 16.76 -8.52
C ASN A 264 -15.40 16.35 -8.32
N LEU A 265 -14.54 17.24 -7.81
CA LEU A 265 -13.15 16.91 -7.49
C LEU A 265 -13.03 15.83 -6.40
N GLN A 266 -14.05 15.65 -5.55
CA GLN A 266 -14.10 14.53 -4.60
C GLN A 266 -13.92 13.18 -5.30
N VAL A 267 -14.50 13.00 -6.50
CA VAL A 267 -14.39 11.75 -7.27
C VAL A 267 -12.92 11.46 -7.62
N SER A 268 -12.21 12.46 -8.15
CA SER A 268 -10.79 12.33 -8.50
C SER A 268 -9.94 11.99 -7.26
N VAL A 269 -10.18 12.69 -6.14
CA VAL A 269 -9.46 12.48 -4.88
C VAL A 269 -9.70 11.09 -4.30
N ILE A 270 -10.95 10.61 -4.30
CA ILE A 270 -11.28 9.31 -3.69
C ILE A 270 -10.86 8.15 -4.60
N ARG A 271 -10.95 8.28 -5.93
CA ARG A 271 -10.36 7.28 -6.84
C ARG A 271 -8.84 7.21 -6.69
N ALA A 272 -8.17 8.35 -6.52
CA ALA A 272 -6.74 8.37 -6.20
C ALA A 272 -6.44 7.73 -4.83
N ASN A 273 -7.33 7.86 -3.85
CA ASN A 273 -7.20 7.18 -2.56
C ASN A 273 -7.25 5.65 -2.71
N ASP A 274 -8.18 5.12 -3.51
CA ASP A 274 -8.26 3.69 -3.81
C ASP A 274 -7.03 3.19 -4.57
N GLU A 275 -6.58 3.94 -5.57
CA GLU A 275 -5.38 3.62 -6.34
C GLU A 275 -4.14 3.52 -5.44
N LEU A 276 -3.94 4.48 -4.55
CA LEU A 276 -2.81 4.50 -3.63
C LEU A 276 -2.91 3.41 -2.55
N PHE A 277 -4.12 3.09 -2.10
CA PHE A 277 -4.38 2.05 -1.10
C PHE A 277 -4.24 0.65 -1.70
N GLY A 278 -4.72 0.44 -2.92
CA GLY A 278 -4.59 -0.80 -3.69
C GLY A 278 -3.15 -1.09 -4.12
N MET A 279 -2.27 -0.08 -4.13
CA MET A 279 -0.84 -0.25 -4.32
C MET A 279 -0.21 -0.98 -3.11
N MET A 280 -0.25 -2.29 -3.19
CA MET A 280 0.27 -3.23 -2.21
C MET A 280 1.62 -3.78 -2.71
N ILE A 281 2.67 -3.59 -1.91
CA ILE A 281 4.08 -3.97 -2.21
C ILE A 281 4.60 -4.88 -1.11
N ASP A 282 5.61 -5.70 -1.41
CA ASP A 282 6.43 -6.32 -0.36
C ASP A 282 7.41 -5.24 0.16
N GLU A 283 7.24 -4.82 1.41
CA GLU A 283 7.97 -3.70 2.00
C GLU A 283 9.47 -3.96 2.12
N THR A 284 9.86 -5.22 2.34
CA THR A 284 11.26 -5.60 2.46
C THR A 284 11.91 -5.59 1.09
N ILE A 285 11.23 -6.16 0.08
CA ILE A 285 11.72 -6.15 -1.31
C ILE A 285 11.80 -4.71 -1.80
N TRP A 286 10.71 -3.95 -1.70
CA TRP A 286 10.66 -2.53 -2.07
C TRP A 286 11.74 -1.71 -1.35
N GLY A 287 11.93 -1.97 -0.06
CA GLY A 287 12.98 -1.34 0.75
C GLY A 287 14.37 -1.68 0.22
N CYS A 288 14.60 -2.90 -0.29
CA CYS A 288 15.87 -3.33 -0.82
C CYS A 288 16.11 -2.96 -2.28
N THR A 289 15.05 -2.81 -3.07
CA THR A 289 15.10 -2.50 -4.50
C THR A 289 14.79 -1.03 -4.75
N PHE A 290 13.51 -0.64 -4.83
CA PHE A 290 13.06 0.70 -5.23
C PHE A 290 13.68 1.79 -4.38
N ALA A 291 13.62 1.72 -3.05
CA ALA A 291 14.09 2.81 -2.20
C ALA A 291 15.59 3.11 -2.39
N ARG A 292 16.37 2.12 -2.84
CA ARG A 292 17.80 2.27 -3.17
C ARG A 292 18.03 2.68 -4.61
N PHE A 293 17.29 2.07 -5.54
CA PHE A 293 17.36 2.41 -6.96
C PHE A 293 16.98 3.87 -7.17
N SER A 294 15.98 4.35 -6.43
CA SER A 294 15.44 5.69 -6.56
C SER A 294 16.32 6.78 -5.96
N LYS A 295 17.43 6.45 -5.27
CA LYS A 295 18.38 7.44 -4.73
C LYS A 295 18.87 8.39 -5.85
N ALA A 296 19.32 9.59 -5.50
CA ALA A 296 19.77 10.58 -6.49
C ALA A 296 21.19 10.28 -6.99
N VAL A 297 21.41 10.25 -8.32
CA VAL A 297 22.75 10.10 -8.92
C VAL A 297 23.32 11.52 -9.04
N GLY A 298 24.10 11.95 -8.05
CA GLY A 298 24.71 13.28 -8.00
C GLY A 298 24.31 14.15 -6.79
N VAL A 299 25.08 15.21 -6.54
CA VAL A 299 25.01 16.06 -5.32
C VAL A 299 23.81 17.01 -5.31
N CYS A 300 23.20 17.30 -6.47
CA CYS A 300 22.14 18.31 -6.61
C CYS A 300 20.80 17.75 -7.12
N THR A 301 20.60 16.43 -7.13
CA THR A 301 19.35 15.82 -7.60
C THR A 301 18.54 15.25 -6.43
N VAL A 302 17.22 15.18 -6.60
CA VAL A 302 16.33 14.50 -5.65
C VAL A 302 16.01 13.11 -6.14
N SER A 303 16.00 12.16 -5.22
CA SER A 303 15.56 10.79 -5.44
C SER A 303 14.08 10.69 -5.79
N ALA A 304 13.73 9.73 -6.67
CA ALA A 304 12.33 9.44 -6.96
C ALA A 304 11.65 8.90 -5.69
N GLY A 305 10.45 9.39 -5.41
CA GLY A 305 9.69 9.03 -4.23
C GLY A 305 8.18 9.07 -4.47
N GLY A 306 7.42 8.35 -3.65
CA GLY A 306 5.96 8.36 -3.71
C GLY A 306 5.31 9.74 -3.43
N ALA A 307 6.11 10.73 -3.04
CA ALA A 307 5.73 12.13 -2.88
C ALA A 307 5.69 12.91 -4.21
N ASP A 308 6.19 12.33 -5.30
CA ASP A 308 6.42 13.02 -6.57
C ASP A 308 5.17 13.09 -7.48
N CYS A 309 3.96 13.11 -6.90
CA CYS A 309 2.72 13.29 -7.66
C CYS A 309 2.33 14.78 -7.76
N PRO A 310 2.25 15.36 -8.98
CA PRO A 310 1.85 16.76 -9.17
C PRO A 310 0.45 17.08 -8.66
N MET A 311 -0.48 16.11 -8.69
CA MET A 311 -1.87 16.32 -8.25
C MET A 311 -1.97 16.67 -6.76
N PHE A 312 -1.15 16.08 -5.90
CA PHE A 312 -1.14 16.44 -4.48
C PHE A 312 -0.71 17.90 -4.28
N ARG A 313 0.23 18.39 -5.11
CA ARG A 313 0.70 19.79 -5.04
C ARG A 313 -0.32 20.77 -5.59
N MET A 314 -1.06 20.41 -6.64
CA MET A 314 -2.18 21.23 -7.14
C MET A 314 -3.31 21.32 -6.12
N LEU A 315 -3.65 20.22 -5.44
CA LEU A 315 -4.68 20.21 -4.40
C LEU A 315 -4.26 20.97 -3.15
N ASP A 316 -2.97 20.87 -2.77
CA ASP A 316 -2.38 21.68 -1.71
C ASP A 316 -2.44 23.18 -2.05
N ALA A 317 -2.12 23.56 -3.30
CA ALA A 317 -2.23 24.93 -3.78
C ALA A 317 -3.68 25.45 -3.73
N LEU A 318 -4.65 24.64 -4.14
CA LEU A 318 -6.08 24.99 -4.09
C LEU A 318 -6.59 25.16 -2.65
N CYS A 319 -6.26 24.23 -1.75
CA CYS A 319 -6.83 24.23 -0.40
C CYS A 319 -6.11 25.16 0.57
N GLY A 320 -4.83 25.44 0.31
CA GLY A 320 -3.95 26.14 1.24
C GLY A 320 -3.74 25.39 2.57
N ARG A 321 -2.88 25.97 3.41
CA ARG A 321 -2.58 25.46 4.76
C ARG A 321 -3.59 26.02 5.77
N ALA A 322 -3.89 25.26 6.83
CA ALA A 322 -4.70 25.77 7.94
C ALA A 322 -3.90 26.78 8.76
N ASP A 323 -2.60 26.51 8.96
CA ASP A 323 -1.64 27.47 9.48
C ASP A 323 -0.63 27.82 8.37
N PRO A 324 -0.75 28.99 7.72
CA PRO A 324 0.17 29.40 6.67
C PRO A 324 1.55 29.79 7.20
N THR A 325 1.70 30.02 8.50
CA THR A 325 2.96 30.43 9.15
C THR A 325 3.77 29.25 9.66
N ALA A 326 3.11 28.12 9.94
CA ALA A 326 3.79 26.92 10.41
C ALA A 326 4.73 26.35 9.34
N GLN A 327 5.97 26.12 9.75
CA GLN A 327 6.97 25.37 9.01
C GLN A 327 6.81 23.89 9.31
N ALA A 328 6.88 23.06 8.26
CA ALA A 328 6.90 21.62 8.39
C ALA A 328 7.90 21.05 7.39
N MET A 329 8.88 20.29 7.90
CA MET A 329 10.00 19.74 7.13
C MET A 329 9.53 19.02 5.85
N LEU A 330 8.46 18.23 5.92
CA LEU A 330 7.95 17.53 4.75
C LEU A 330 7.31 18.47 3.74
N LEU A 331 6.64 19.55 4.16
CA LEU A 331 6.07 20.53 3.23
C LEU A 331 7.17 21.30 2.49
N GLU A 332 8.27 21.64 3.16
CA GLU A 332 9.45 22.26 2.55
C GLU A 332 10.12 21.31 1.54
N GLU A 333 10.24 20.02 1.89
CA GLU A 333 10.73 18.99 0.97
C GLU A 333 9.82 18.89 -0.27
N LEU A 334 8.50 18.92 -0.10
CA LEU A 334 7.53 18.88 -1.20
C LEU A 334 7.59 20.14 -2.09
N ASP A 335 7.82 21.32 -1.51
CA ASP A 335 8.07 22.57 -2.24
C ASP A 335 9.39 22.50 -3.02
N PHE A 336 10.42 21.87 -2.48
CA PHE A 336 11.65 21.62 -3.22
C PHE A 336 11.44 20.62 -4.36
N ARG A 337 10.68 19.54 -4.11
CA ARG A 337 10.38 18.50 -5.11
C ARG A 337 9.55 19.00 -6.30
N SER A 338 8.73 20.04 -6.13
CA SER A 338 7.90 20.58 -7.22
C SER A 338 8.74 21.26 -8.31
N ARG A 339 9.96 21.73 -7.98
CA ARG A 339 10.93 22.29 -8.94
C ARG A 339 11.32 21.30 -10.04
N PHE A 340 11.21 20.01 -9.76
CA PHE A 340 11.53 18.93 -10.68
C PHE A 340 10.33 18.48 -11.54
N PHE A 341 9.16 19.10 -11.40
CA PHE A 341 8.02 18.81 -12.28
C PHE A 341 8.17 19.46 -13.66
N PRO A 342 7.56 18.87 -14.69
CA PRO A 342 7.44 19.47 -16.02
C PRO A 342 6.98 20.94 -15.97
N PRO A 343 7.51 21.84 -16.82
CA PRO A 343 7.16 23.26 -16.82
C PRO A 343 5.65 23.54 -16.91
N ASN A 344 4.93 22.79 -17.74
CA ASN A 344 3.47 22.92 -17.90
C ASN A 344 2.69 22.57 -16.62
N MET A 345 3.22 21.70 -15.76
CA MET A 345 2.64 21.38 -14.45
C MET A 345 2.95 22.44 -13.41
N ARG A 346 4.20 22.91 -13.37
CA ARG A 346 4.62 24.00 -12.47
C ARG A 346 3.81 25.26 -12.72
N ALA A 347 3.66 25.64 -13.99
CA ALA A 347 2.83 26.78 -14.39
C ALA A 347 1.39 26.66 -13.88
N LEU A 348 0.76 25.48 -13.95
CA LEU A 348 -0.58 25.29 -13.41
C LEU A 348 -0.62 25.36 -11.87
N ILE A 349 0.35 24.75 -11.18
CA ILE A 349 0.47 24.84 -9.72
C ILE A 349 0.61 26.30 -9.28
N ASP A 350 1.50 27.06 -9.92
CA ASP A 350 1.76 28.47 -9.63
C ASP A 350 0.52 29.33 -9.92
N ASN A 351 -0.17 29.08 -11.03
CA ASN A 351 -1.41 29.78 -11.37
C ASN A 351 -2.50 29.55 -10.32
N VAL A 352 -2.71 28.30 -9.87
CA VAL A 352 -3.68 27.98 -8.80
C VAL A 352 -3.25 28.61 -7.48
N ALA A 353 -1.97 28.53 -7.11
CA ALA A 353 -1.44 29.09 -5.87
C ALA A 353 -1.52 30.63 -5.81
N SER A 354 -1.43 31.29 -6.97
CA SER A 354 -1.52 32.76 -7.08
C SER A 354 -2.97 33.30 -7.01
N ALA A 355 -3.97 32.42 -7.15
CA ALA A 355 -5.37 32.81 -7.13
C ALA A 355 -5.86 33.14 -5.69
N PRO A 356 -6.96 33.89 -5.53
CA PRO A 356 -7.54 34.16 -4.21
C PRO A 356 -7.81 32.88 -3.41
N SER A 357 -7.50 32.91 -2.12
CA SER A 357 -7.65 31.75 -1.24
C SER A 357 -9.12 31.44 -0.96
N ILE A 358 -9.59 30.28 -1.43
CA ILE A 358 -10.94 29.79 -1.11
C ILE A 358 -11.11 29.60 0.39
N ARG A 359 -10.08 29.11 1.09
CA ARG A 359 -10.11 28.89 2.55
C ARG A 359 -10.39 30.19 3.30
N GLN A 360 -9.70 31.27 2.92
CA GLN A 360 -9.94 32.60 3.51
C GLN A 360 -11.34 33.11 3.19
N HIS A 361 -11.83 32.85 1.97
CA HIS A 361 -13.17 33.27 1.56
C HIS A 361 -14.29 32.59 2.36
N VAL A 362 -14.13 31.31 2.74
CA VAL A 362 -15.17 30.52 3.43
C VAL A 362 -15.04 30.47 4.95
N ALA A 363 -13.96 31.00 5.54
CA ALA A 363 -13.61 30.80 6.95
C ALA A 363 -14.74 31.13 7.95
N ASP A 364 -15.55 32.15 7.66
CA ASP A 364 -16.65 32.63 8.51
C ASP A 364 -18.04 32.44 7.87
N ARG A 365 -18.15 31.56 6.87
CA ARG A 365 -19.39 31.33 6.11
C ARG A 365 -19.97 29.96 6.39
N ASP A 366 -21.29 29.88 6.47
CA ASP A 366 -22.06 28.62 6.54
C ASP A 366 -23.02 28.54 5.34
N ASP A 367 -22.43 28.36 4.15
CA ASP A 367 -23.15 28.28 2.88
C ASP A 367 -22.73 27.05 2.05
N ALA A 368 -23.35 26.88 0.88
CA ALA A 368 -23.09 25.74 0.00
C ALA A 368 -21.61 25.62 -0.42
N LEU A 369 -20.91 26.75 -0.57
CA LEU A 369 -19.49 26.77 -0.95
C LEU A 369 -18.61 26.29 0.22
N SER A 370 -18.88 26.78 1.44
CA SER A 370 -18.22 26.33 2.67
C SER A 370 -18.43 24.82 2.91
N ALA A 371 -19.64 24.32 2.69
CA ALA A 371 -19.96 22.90 2.81
C ALA A 371 -19.22 22.05 1.76
N ALA A 372 -19.21 22.47 0.49
CA ALA A 372 -18.50 21.79 -0.59
C ALA A 372 -16.97 21.78 -0.37
N PHE A 373 -16.41 22.87 0.13
CA PHE A 373 -15.00 22.95 0.50
C PHE A 373 -14.66 22.00 1.66
N SER A 374 -15.49 21.97 2.70
CA SER A 374 -15.33 21.04 3.83
C SER A 374 -15.38 19.57 3.39
N ALA A 375 -16.27 19.24 2.46
CA ALA A 375 -16.37 17.90 1.88
C ALA A 375 -15.10 17.50 1.10
N LEU A 376 -14.56 18.41 0.27
CA LEU A 376 -13.30 18.17 -0.44
C LEU A 376 -12.11 18.03 0.54
N GLN A 377 -12.01 18.91 1.54
CA GLN A 377 -10.97 18.83 2.57
C GLN A 377 -11.02 17.50 3.32
N ARG A 378 -12.22 16.99 3.62
CA ARG A 378 -12.40 15.69 4.26
C ARG A 378 -11.94 14.54 3.37
N ALA A 379 -12.21 14.59 2.06
CA ALA A 379 -11.72 13.62 1.09
C ALA A 379 -10.18 13.64 1.01
N LEU A 380 -9.57 14.84 0.96
CA LEU A 380 -8.13 15.01 0.96
C LEU A 380 -7.47 14.52 2.25
N TRP A 381 -8.05 14.83 3.42
CA TRP A 381 -7.56 14.29 4.68
C TRP A 381 -7.59 12.77 4.66
N SER A 382 -8.64 12.16 4.11
CA SER A 382 -8.72 10.70 4.00
C SER A 382 -7.60 10.14 3.13
N LEU A 383 -7.36 10.74 1.96
CA LEU A 383 -6.27 10.39 1.06
C LEU A 383 -4.92 10.43 1.78
N TYR A 384 -4.61 11.53 2.47
CA TYR A 384 -3.33 11.67 3.16
C TYR A 384 -3.21 10.81 4.41
N GLU A 385 -4.30 10.54 5.13
CA GLU A 385 -4.29 9.62 6.27
C GLU A 385 -4.03 8.18 5.81
N MET A 386 -4.60 7.77 4.69
CA MET A 386 -4.27 6.47 4.08
C MET A 386 -2.81 6.43 3.59
N HIS A 387 -2.33 7.51 2.99
CA HIS A 387 -0.92 7.63 2.63
C HIS A 387 0.00 7.61 3.86
N ARG A 388 -0.41 8.20 4.99
CA ARG A 388 0.33 8.15 6.26
C ARG A 388 0.44 6.73 6.79
N LYS A 389 -0.68 5.99 6.82
CA LYS A 389 -0.72 4.58 7.23
C LYS A 389 0.14 3.71 6.32
N LYS A 390 0.12 3.97 5.01
CA LYS A 390 1.05 3.34 4.05
C LYS A 390 2.50 3.72 4.34
N GLY A 391 2.77 4.95 4.73
CA GLY A 391 4.10 5.40 5.17
C GLY A 391 4.66 4.59 6.35
N LEU A 392 3.82 4.04 7.23
CA LEU A 392 4.29 3.16 8.31
C LEU A 392 4.78 1.80 7.81
N ARG A 393 4.36 1.35 6.63
CA ARG A 393 4.96 0.19 5.96
C ARG A 393 6.45 0.41 5.63
N ILE A 394 6.90 1.67 5.53
CA ILE A 394 8.32 2.05 5.31
C ILE A 394 9.20 1.74 6.53
N ILE A 395 8.63 1.59 7.74
CA ILE A 395 9.40 1.20 8.93
C ILE A 395 10.14 -0.12 8.67
N LEU A 396 9.50 -1.06 7.97
CA LEU A 396 10.11 -2.34 7.61
C LEU A 396 11.34 -2.14 6.71
N ALA A 397 11.31 -1.18 5.79
CA ALA A 397 12.48 -0.84 4.98
C ALA A 397 13.63 -0.27 5.83
N LEU A 398 13.35 0.59 6.82
CA LEU A 398 14.36 1.11 7.74
C LEU A 398 14.96 -0.01 8.62
N ARG A 399 14.14 -0.98 9.02
CA ARG A 399 14.57 -2.17 9.77
C ARG A 399 15.32 -3.17 8.92
N ALA A 400 15.08 -3.24 7.61
CA ALA A 400 15.88 -4.00 6.64
C ALA A 400 17.27 -3.39 6.36
N GLY A 401 17.83 -2.63 7.30
CA GLY A 401 19.18 -2.06 7.22
C GLY A 401 19.31 -0.80 6.37
N GLN A 402 18.22 -0.08 6.07
CA GLN A 402 18.32 1.19 5.35
C GLN A 402 18.78 2.34 6.26
N ALA A 403 19.74 3.12 5.78
CA ALA A 403 20.19 4.33 6.46
C ALA A 403 19.24 5.51 6.25
N ARG A 404 18.57 5.58 5.08
CA ARG A 404 17.57 6.59 4.75
C ARG A 404 16.50 6.01 3.81
N THR A 405 15.29 6.57 3.83
CA THR A 405 14.25 6.33 2.82
C THR A 405 14.59 7.03 1.51
N SER A 406 13.82 6.76 0.45
CA SER A 406 13.90 7.53 -0.80
C SER A 406 13.51 9.00 -0.65
N SER A 407 12.77 9.37 0.41
CA SER A 407 12.51 10.77 0.77
C SER A 407 13.61 11.39 1.64
N GLY A 408 14.66 10.64 1.98
CA GLY A 408 15.75 11.13 2.83
C GLY A 408 15.48 11.04 4.33
N THR A 409 14.34 10.47 4.75
CA THR A 409 14.05 10.18 6.17
C THR A 409 15.10 9.24 6.72
N GLN A 410 15.72 9.59 7.83
CA GLN A 410 16.89 8.88 8.34
C GLN A 410 16.52 7.66 9.18
N LYS A 411 17.47 6.71 9.29
CA LYS A 411 17.42 5.62 10.25
C LYS A 411 17.41 6.21 11.65
N ALA A 412 16.27 6.13 12.31
CA ALA A 412 16.10 6.54 13.70
C ALA A 412 16.14 5.31 14.61
N ALA A 413 16.44 5.51 15.89
CA ALA A 413 16.31 4.45 16.90
C ALA A 413 14.86 3.95 17.04
N SER A 414 13.88 4.84 16.81
CA SER A 414 12.44 4.50 16.71
C SER A 414 11.87 5.02 15.39
N PRO A 415 12.08 4.30 14.28
CA PRO A 415 11.59 4.70 12.95
C PRO A 415 10.10 5.02 12.91
N GLU A 416 9.29 4.25 13.64
CA GLU A 416 7.84 4.44 13.77
C GLU A 416 7.44 5.80 14.33
N LYS A 417 8.10 6.24 15.40
CA LYS A 417 7.81 7.52 16.07
C LYS A 417 8.29 8.67 15.20
N HIS A 418 9.46 8.52 14.57
CA HIS A 418 10.02 9.53 13.70
C HIS A 418 9.14 9.79 12.47
N ILE A 419 8.78 8.74 11.74
CA ILE A 419 7.89 8.83 10.56
C ILE A 419 6.49 9.28 10.98
N GLY A 420 5.95 8.69 12.05
CA GLY A 420 4.63 9.04 12.59
C GLY A 420 4.53 10.52 12.94
N GLY A 421 5.53 11.07 13.63
CA GLY A 421 5.59 12.47 14.02
C GLY A 421 5.65 13.43 12.83
N ILE A 422 6.53 13.18 11.85
CA ILE A 422 6.66 14.02 10.64
C ILE A 422 5.33 14.09 9.88
N LEU A 423 4.68 12.94 9.69
CA LEU A 423 3.44 12.87 8.93
C LEU A 423 2.26 13.49 9.69
N SER A 424 2.15 13.23 11.00
CA SER A 424 1.10 13.83 11.84
C SER A 424 1.23 15.35 11.92
N GLU A 425 2.45 15.88 12.07
CA GLU A 425 2.67 17.33 12.08
C GLU A 425 2.30 17.97 10.73
N THR A 426 2.67 17.32 9.62
CA THR A 426 2.29 17.79 8.28
C THR A 426 0.78 17.82 8.09
N MET A 427 0.07 16.80 8.60
CA MET A 427 -1.39 16.75 8.57
C MET A 427 -2.01 17.88 9.39
N ARG A 428 -1.46 18.19 10.57
CA ARG A 428 -1.90 19.28 11.43
C ARG A 428 -1.74 20.64 10.75
N VAL A 429 -0.60 20.91 10.12
CA VAL A 429 -0.36 22.16 9.37
C VAL A 429 -1.32 22.32 8.19
N ARG A 430 -1.63 21.22 7.49
CA ARG A 430 -2.51 21.23 6.31
C ARG A 430 -4.00 21.41 6.68
N PHE A 431 -4.46 20.69 7.70
CA PHE A 431 -5.90 20.57 8.00
C PHE A 431 -6.35 21.16 9.33
N GLY A 432 -5.43 21.48 10.25
CA GLY A 432 -5.72 21.92 11.61
C GLY A 432 -5.80 20.76 12.61
N ASN A 433 -6.31 21.05 13.82
CA ASN A 433 -6.28 20.12 14.96
C ASN A 433 -7.46 19.13 15.02
N ASP A 434 -8.60 19.43 14.38
CA ASP A 434 -9.77 18.53 14.32
C ASP A 434 -10.28 18.33 12.89
N PRO A 435 -9.50 17.69 12.01
CA PRO A 435 -9.97 17.35 10.67
C PRO A 435 -11.10 16.30 10.69
N GLY A 436 -11.23 15.54 11.79
CA GLY A 436 -12.29 14.55 11.98
C GLY A 436 -13.67 15.15 12.26
N GLY A 437 -13.73 16.43 12.63
CA GLY A 437 -14.94 17.23 12.79
C GLY A 437 -15.51 17.79 11.48
N LEU A 438 -14.75 17.76 10.38
CA LEU A 438 -15.21 18.18 9.05
C LEU A 438 -16.37 17.28 8.61
N SER A 439 -17.58 17.84 8.65
CA SER A 439 -18.84 17.17 8.40
C SER A 439 -19.78 18.12 7.67
N THR A 440 -20.71 17.57 6.90
CA THR A 440 -21.80 18.35 6.33
C THR A 440 -23.01 18.31 7.25
N LEU A 441 -23.77 19.41 7.28
CA LEU A 441 -25.09 19.40 7.88
C LEU A 441 -25.98 18.41 7.12
N ALA A 442 -26.82 17.70 7.84
CA ALA A 442 -27.77 16.77 7.25
C ALA A 442 -29.10 16.82 8.00
N HIS A 443 -30.17 16.58 7.27
CA HIS A 443 -31.51 16.41 7.83
C HIS A 443 -31.83 14.92 7.89
N GLY A 444 -31.99 14.39 9.11
CA GLY A 444 -32.27 12.99 9.36
C GLY A 444 -33.76 12.71 9.49
N THR A 445 -34.23 11.60 8.93
CA THR A 445 -35.56 11.02 9.18
C THR A 445 -35.41 9.57 9.60
N SER A 446 -36.20 9.15 10.59
CA SER A 446 -36.13 7.79 11.16
C SER A 446 -37.40 7.02 10.85
N GLU A 447 -37.23 5.79 10.40
CA GLU A 447 -38.28 4.79 10.22
C GLU A 447 -38.04 3.61 11.18
N PRO A 448 -38.72 3.61 12.33
CA PRO A 448 -38.67 2.52 13.31
C PRO A 448 -39.15 1.18 12.74
N LEU A 449 -38.39 0.12 12.99
CA LEU A 449 -38.79 -1.27 12.74
C LEU A 449 -39.21 -1.92 14.05
N MET A 450 -40.42 -2.46 14.07
CA MET A 450 -41.05 -3.07 15.24
C MET A 450 -40.87 -4.59 15.19
N PHE A 451 -40.32 -5.18 16.24
CA PHE A 451 -40.18 -6.64 16.38
C PHE A 451 -40.94 -7.11 17.62
N GLY A 452 -41.76 -8.15 17.47
CA GLY A 452 -42.53 -8.72 18.58
C GLY A 452 -43.87 -8.02 18.88
N LEU A 453 -44.64 -8.62 19.78
CA LEU A 453 -45.98 -8.17 20.19
C LEU A 453 -45.95 -7.04 21.24
N ASP A 454 -44.78 -6.77 21.85
CA ASP A 454 -44.57 -5.78 22.91
C ASP A 454 -44.28 -4.36 22.39
N GLY A 455 -44.20 -4.18 21.07
CA GLY A 455 -44.17 -2.87 20.42
C GLY A 455 -42.92 -2.03 20.68
N LYS A 456 -41.80 -2.65 21.05
CA LYS A 456 -40.53 -1.93 21.26
C LYS A 456 -39.75 -1.80 19.96
N VAL A 457 -39.36 -0.57 19.63
CA VAL A 457 -38.43 -0.29 18.53
C VAL A 457 -37.02 -0.73 18.93
N GLU A 458 -36.50 -1.77 18.28
CA GLU A 458 -35.12 -2.24 18.45
C GLU A 458 -34.19 -1.82 17.30
N VAL A 459 -34.73 -1.60 16.10
CA VAL A 459 -33.97 -1.20 14.92
C VAL A 459 -34.71 -0.06 14.22
N ALA A 460 -33.99 0.83 13.54
CA ALA A 460 -34.59 1.84 12.68
C ALA A 460 -33.77 1.98 11.39
N HIS A 461 -34.44 2.25 10.28
CA HIS A 461 -33.81 2.77 9.07
C HIS A 461 -33.76 4.28 9.18
N VAL A 462 -32.57 4.86 9.05
CA VAL A 462 -32.39 6.29 9.20
C VAL A 462 -31.82 6.84 7.90
N ARG A 463 -32.55 7.77 7.30
CA ARG A 463 -32.14 8.47 6.08
C ARG A 463 -31.61 9.85 6.44
N PHE A 464 -30.48 10.23 5.88
CA PHE A 464 -29.88 11.55 6.03
C PHE A 464 -29.83 12.23 4.67
N LEU A 465 -30.57 13.33 4.52
CA LEU A 465 -30.47 14.23 3.38
C LEU A 465 -29.31 15.18 3.61
N LEU A 466 -28.32 15.16 2.72
CA LEU A 466 -27.03 15.83 2.91
C LEU A 466 -27.10 17.29 2.42
N GLY A 467 -26.53 18.21 3.20
CA GLY A 467 -26.43 19.63 2.83
C GLY A 467 -25.45 19.91 1.70
N THR A 468 -24.58 18.96 1.38
CA THR A 468 -23.74 18.94 0.18
C THR A 468 -23.56 17.49 -0.28
N PRO A 469 -23.48 17.21 -1.60
CA PRO A 469 -23.24 15.86 -2.08
C PRO A 469 -21.90 15.30 -1.60
N LEU A 470 -21.89 14.02 -1.23
CA LEU A 470 -20.71 13.30 -0.77
C LEU A 470 -20.46 12.10 -1.67
N VAL A 471 -19.21 11.87 -2.03
CA VAL A 471 -18.82 10.68 -2.79
C VAL A 471 -18.70 9.48 -1.85
N ILE A 472 -19.42 8.41 -2.17
CA ILE A 472 -19.54 7.20 -1.34
C ILE A 472 -19.37 5.96 -2.21
N PHE A 473 -18.66 4.97 -1.67
CA PHE A 473 -18.55 3.63 -2.26
C PHE A 473 -19.37 2.63 -1.44
N PRO A 474 -19.89 1.55 -2.07
CA PRO A 474 -20.39 0.41 -1.34
C PRO A 474 -19.37 -0.13 -0.34
N GLY A 475 -19.80 -0.30 0.91
CA GLY A 475 -18.93 -0.72 2.03
C GLY A 475 -18.30 0.43 2.83
N ASP A 476 -18.39 1.68 2.35
CA ASP A 476 -18.01 2.85 3.16
C ASP A 476 -18.96 3.04 4.36
N THR A 477 -18.48 3.80 5.34
CA THR A 477 -19.26 4.14 6.53
C THR A 477 -19.48 5.63 6.65
N VAL A 478 -20.46 6.04 7.44
CA VAL A 478 -20.70 7.44 7.79
C VAL A 478 -20.61 7.61 9.30
N ARG A 479 -19.89 8.66 9.70
CA ARG A 479 -19.86 9.17 11.07
C ARG A 479 -21.02 10.14 11.23
N VAL A 480 -21.96 9.78 12.09
CA VAL A 480 -23.16 10.57 12.39
C VAL A 480 -22.99 11.21 13.76
N SER A 481 -23.10 12.54 13.81
CA SER A 481 -23.11 13.32 15.04
C SER A 481 -24.46 13.97 15.25
N VAL A 482 -25.01 13.87 16.46
CA VAL A 482 -26.30 14.45 16.85
C VAL A 482 -26.20 15.21 18.16
N GLN A 483 -27.05 16.22 18.33
CA GLN A 483 -27.29 16.87 19.62
C GLN A 483 -28.57 16.30 20.23
N MET A 484 -28.42 15.54 21.31
CA MET A 484 -29.56 14.88 21.98
C MET A 484 -30.44 15.86 22.75
N LYS A 485 -29.90 17.05 23.07
CA LYS A 485 -30.59 18.16 23.73
C LYS A 485 -30.16 19.47 23.07
N PRO A 486 -31.04 20.46 22.92
CA PRO A 486 -30.67 21.79 22.45
C PRO A 486 -29.50 22.36 23.28
N GLY A 487 -28.46 22.86 22.62
CA GLY A 487 -27.25 23.39 23.28
C GLY A 487 -26.31 22.34 23.91
N GLY A 488 -26.64 21.05 23.81
CA GLY A 488 -25.78 19.96 24.29
C GLY A 488 -24.57 19.69 23.39
N GLY A 489 -23.55 19.04 23.95
CA GLY A 489 -22.39 18.58 23.16
C GLY A 489 -22.78 17.54 22.11
N TRP A 490 -22.10 17.59 20.96
CA TRP A 490 -22.28 16.60 19.89
C TRP A 490 -21.84 15.22 20.35
N LYS A 491 -22.64 14.21 20.04
CA LYS A 491 -22.32 12.80 20.28
C LYS A 491 -22.29 12.07 18.95
N THR A 492 -21.29 11.22 18.78
CA THR A 492 -20.94 10.68 17.47
C THR A 492 -20.92 9.16 17.47
N ARG A 493 -21.38 8.54 16.38
CA ARG A 493 -21.22 7.11 16.12
C ARG A 493 -21.07 6.85 14.62
N THR A 494 -20.31 5.80 14.27
CA THR A 494 -20.13 5.35 12.88
C THR A 494 -21.15 4.26 12.53
N TYR A 495 -21.69 4.32 11.32
CA TYR A 495 -22.64 3.35 10.75
C TYR A 495 -22.26 2.99 9.31
N SER A 496 -22.44 1.74 8.90
CA SER A 496 -22.26 1.32 7.52
C SER A 496 -23.36 1.91 6.62
N VAL A 497 -22.99 2.40 5.45
CA VAL A 497 -23.96 2.93 4.47
C VAL A 497 -24.66 1.76 3.80
N MET A 498 -25.98 1.72 3.89
CA MET A 498 -26.81 0.67 3.28
C MET A 498 -27.26 1.05 1.87
N ARG A 499 -27.73 2.29 1.70
CA ARG A 499 -28.23 2.82 0.43
C ARG A 499 -27.81 4.28 0.27
N THR A 500 -27.77 4.70 -0.99
CA THR A 500 -27.46 6.05 -1.43
C THR A 500 -28.53 6.50 -2.43
N GLU A 501 -28.79 7.80 -2.46
CA GLU A 501 -29.55 8.46 -3.52
C GLU A 501 -28.64 9.47 -4.20
N SER A 502 -28.69 9.56 -5.52
CA SER A 502 -27.85 10.44 -6.34
C SER A 502 -28.69 11.31 -7.26
N THR A 503 -28.19 12.50 -7.61
CA THR A 503 -28.84 13.38 -8.60
C THR A 503 -28.74 12.81 -10.03
N PRO A 504 -29.83 12.83 -10.83
CA PRO A 504 -29.77 12.50 -12.26
C PRO A 504 -28.80 13.46 -12.98
N GLY A 505 -27.87 12.92 -13.77
CA GLY A 505 -26.91 13.72 -14.57
C GLY A 505 -25.47 13.79 -14.03
N ASN A 506 -25.22 13.35 -12.79
CA ASN A 506 -23.88 13.20 -12.21
C ASN A 506 -23.38 11.74 -12.24
N ALA A 507 -23.85 10.94 -13.21
CA ALA A 507 -23.38 9.58 -13.38
C ALA A 507 -21.88 9.61 -13.71
N VAL A 508 -21.05 9.26 -12.73
CA VAL A 508 -19.68 8.84 -12.96
C VAL A 508 -19.81 7.62 -13.86
N GLY A 509 -19.30 7.70 -15.10
CA GLY A 509 -19.72 6.88 -16.26
C GLY A 509 -20.08 5.41 -15.98
N MET A 510 -21.01 4.86 -16.78
CA MET A 510 -21.48 3.47 -16.70
C MET A 510 -20.34 2.50 -16.37
N GLY A 511 -20.43 1.83 -15.22
CA GLY A 511 -19.43 0.86 -14.74
C GLY A 511 -18.55 1.30 -13.57
N SER A 512 -18.70 2.52 -13.02
CA SER A 512 -17.98 2.91 -11.79
C SER A 512 -18.82 2.65 -10.53
N ALA A 513 -18.25 1.92 -9.56
CA ALA A 513 -18.87 1.63 -8.26
C ALA A 513 -18.99 2.86 -7.32
N VAL A 514 -18.91 4.08 -7.87
CA VAL A 514 -18.79 5.35 -7.13
C VAL A 514 -20.08 6.13 -7.25
N GLU A 515 -20.64 6.57 -6.12
CA GLU A 515 -21.88 7.33 -6.11
C GLU A 515 -21.69 8.72 -5.51
N MET A 516 -22.17 9.74 -6.23
CA MET A 516 -22.30 11.10 -5.70
C MET A 516 -23.63 11.21 -4.95
N ALA A 517 -23.60 10.92 -3.65
CA ALA A 517 -24.80 10.80 -2.83
C ALA A 517 -25.32 12.16 -2.36
N THR A 518 -26.60 12.43 -2.59
CA THR A 518 -27.37 13.52 -1.97
C THR A 518 -28.10 13.07 -0.71
N ALA A 519 -28.29 11.75 -0.53
CA ALA A 519 -28.77 11.17 0.71
C ALA A 519 -28.11 9.81 0.97
N VAL A 520 -28.01 9.45 2.26
CA VAL A 520 -27.54 8.14 2.72
C VAL A 520 -28.54 7.51 3.66
N GLU A 521 -28.68 6.19 3.58
CA GLU A 521 -29.51 5.40 4.49
C GLU A 521 -28.63 4.45 5.30
N VAL A 522 -28.90 4.34 6.60
CA VAL A 522 -28.20 3.44 7.53
C VAL A 522 -29.20 2.63 8.35
N CYS A 523 -28.83 1.40 8.71
CA CYS A 523 -29.62 0.55 9.59
C CYS A 523 -29.05 0.65 11.02
N VAL A 524 -29.87 1.13 11.96
CA VAL A 524 -29.45 1.47 13.33
C VAL A 524 -30.10 0.54 14.32
N ARG A 525 -29.29 -0.17 15.12
CA ARG A 525 -29.78 -0.93 16.28
C ARG A 525 -29.76 -0.08 17.54
N ARG A 526 -30.83 -0.12 18.33
CA ARG A 526 -31.02 0.64 19.58
C ARG A 526 -30.03 0.22 20.66
N GLN A 527 -28.82 0.75 20.59
CA GLN A 527 -27.73 0.40 21.49
C GLN A 527 -26.85 1.61 21.76
N GLY A 528 -26.64 1.99 23.02
CA GLY A 528 -25.88 3.20 23.33
C GLY A 528 -26.63 4.50 22.97
N PRO A 529 -26.04 5.67 23.28
CA PRO A 529 -26.80 6.91 23.35
C PRO A 529 -27.21 7.45 21.98
N VAL A 530 -26.30 7.48 21.00
CA VAL A 530 -26.61 7.99 19.65
C VAL A 530 -27.65 7.12 18.96
N SER A 531 -27.48 5.80 18.96
CA SER A 531 -28.43 4.91 18.30
C SER A 531 -29.77 4.85 19.01
N SER A 532 -29.80 4.97 20.33
CA SER A 532 -31.06 5.06 21.07
C SER A 532 -31.84 6.32 20.73
N TYR A 533 -31.13 7.46 20.58
CA TYR A 533 -31.72 8.69 20.12
C TYR A 533 -32.29 8.56 18.69
N LEU A 534 -31.53 7.97 17.77
CA LEU A 534 -31.98 7.77 16.39
C LEU A 534 -33.22 6.85 16.30
N CYS A 535 -33.23 5.74 17.05
CA CYS A 535 -34.38 4.83 17.10
C CYS A 535 -35.61 5.42 17.81
N SER A 536 -35.44 6.47 18.63
CA SER A 536 -36.56 7.13 19.33
C SER A 536 -37.18 8.28 18.53
N GLN A 537 -36.60 8.68 17.40
CA GLN A 537 -37.19 9.73 16.57
C GLN A 537 -38.47 9.21 15.92
N HIS A 538 -39.52 10.04 15.95
CA HIS A 538 -40.81 9.69 15.35
C HIS A 538 -40.78 9.83 13.83
N LYS A 539 -41.61 9.03 13.15
CA LYS A 539 -41.74 9.08 11.69
C LYS A 539 -42.31 10.45 11.28
N GLY A 540 -41.50 11.25 10.58
CA GLY A 540 -41.88 12.58 10.07
C GLY A 540 -41.30 13.77 10.85
N ASP A 541 -40.90 13.57 12.11
CA ASP A 541 -40.21 14.58 12.92
C ASP A 541 -38.71 14.55 12.55
N GLY A 542 -38.36 15.22 11.46
CA GLY A 542 -36.97 15.28 11.04
C GLY A 542 -36.07 15.95 12.09
N PHE A 543 -34.80 15.58 12.12
CA PHE A 543 -33.83 16.08 13.11
C PHE A 543 -32.53 16.53 12.44
N ALA A 544 -31.84 17.48 13.07
CA ALA A 544 -30.53 17.94 12.59
C ALA A 544 -29.44 16.93 12.98
N ALA A 545 -28.57 16.63 12.02
CA ALA A 545 -27.39 15.81 12.22
C ALA A 545 -26.20 16.43 11.47
N ARG A 546 -25.00 15.97 11.82
CA ARG A 546 -23.79 16.19 11.05
C ARG A 546 -23.29 14.85 10.54
N VAL A 547 -23.04 14.76 9.26
CA VAL A 547 -22.62 13.52 8.58
C VAL A 547 -21.25 13.74 7.95
N ALA A 548 -20.33 12.82 8.19
CA ALA A 548 -19.05 12.76 7.50
C ALA A 548 -18.84 11.36 6.94
N VAL A 549 -18.42 11.26 5.68
CA VAL A 549 -17.98 9.97 5.12
C VAL A 549 -16.71 9.53 5.82
N MET A 550 -16.67 8.25 6.15
CA MET A 550 -15.53 7.54 6.68
C MET A 550 -15.19 6.45 5.66
N PRO A 551 -14.32 6.75 4.68
CA PRO A 551 -13.92 5.79 3.67
C PRO A 551 -13.36 4.53 4.32
N ALA A 552 -13.80 3.36 3.84
CA ALA A 552 -13.32 2.07 4.28
C ALA A 552 -12.75 1.27 3.09
N PRO A 553 -11.62 1.70 2.48
CA PRO A 553 -11.07 1.05 1.28
C PRO A 553 -10.86 -0.47 1.43
N HIS A 554 -10.50 -0.92 2.63
CA HIS A 554 -10.31 -2.33 2.97
C HIS A 554 -11.60 -3.17 2.96
N PHE A 555 -12.77 -2.54 2.98
CA PHE A 555 -14.09 -3.17 3.03
C PHE A 555 -14.99 -2.75 1.86
N ARG A 556 -14.47 -2.02 0.87
CA ARG A 556 -15.23 -1.67 -0.33
C ARG A 556 -15.65 -2.93 -1.08
N ILE A 557 -16.93 -3.00 -1.43
CA ILE A 557 -17.53 -4.18 -2.06
C ILE A 557 -17.30 -4.11 -3.56
N GLU A 558 -16.69 -5.16 -4.10
CA GLU A 558 -16.42 -5.30 -5.53
C GLU A 558 -17.18 -6.51 -6.08
N GLY A 559 -17.61 -6.43 -7.33
CA GLY A 559 -18.11 -7.60 -8.06
C GLY A 559 -16.97 -8.51 -8.52
N ASN A 560 -17.31 -9.77 -8.79
CA ASN A 560 -16.45 -10.69 -9.53
C ASN A 560 -16.21 -10.16 -10.94
N VAL A 561 -15.06 -10.51 -11.49
CA VAL A 561 -14.62 -10.16 -12.85
C VAL A 561 -14.73 -11.38 -13.78
N ALA A 562 -14.65 -12.59 -13.24
CA ALA A 562 -14.74 -13.84 -14.02
C ALA A 562 -15.90 -14.75 -13.56
N VAL A 563 -16.37 -15.61 -14.47
CA VAL A 563 -17.55 -16.48 -14.25
C VAL A 563 -17.30 -17.62 -13.27
N ASP A 564 -16.04 -17.98 -13.04
CA ASP A 564 -15.61 -19.04 -12.13
C ASP A 564 -15.27 -18.53 -10.72
N GLU A 565 -15.16 -17.21 -10.54
CA GLU A 565 -14.94 -16.58 -9.23
C GLU A 565 -16.17 -16.69 -8.32
N GLU A 566 -15.90 -16.78 -7.00
CA GLU A 566 -16.91 -16.71 -5.95
C GLU A 566 -16.66 -15.55 -4.98
N THR A 567 -17.71 -14.82 -4.61
CA THR A 567 -17.71 -13.86 -3.50
C THR A 567 -18.69 -14.28 -2.41
N ILE A 568 -18.24 -14.28 -1.15
CA ILE A 568 -19.03 -14.72 0.00
C ILE A 568 -19.29 -13.55 0.94
N PHE A 569 -20.56 -13.28 1.22
CA PHE A 569 -21.02 -12.29 2.18
C PHE A 569 -21.50 -13.00 3.45
N VAL A 570 -21.03 -12.57 4.61
CA VAL A 570 -21.37 -13.14 5.91
C VAL A 570 -21.81 -12.02 6.84
N ALA A 571 -23.08 -12.01 7.26
CA ALA A 571 -23.64 -10.93 8.05
C ALA A 571 -24.38 -11.39 9.31
N GLN A 572 -24.42 -10.52 10.32
CA GLN A 572 -25.25 -10.71 11.52
C GLN A 572 -26.35 -9.64 11.62
N GLY A 573 -27.61 -10.07 11.62
CA GLY A 573 -28.77 -9.22 11.86
C GLY A 573 -28.85 -8.01 10.92
N ALA A 574 -28.91 -6.81 11.49
CA ALA A 574 -29.01 -5.54 10.75
C ALA A 574 -27.88 -5.32 9.72
N ALA A 575 -26.70 -5.91 9.95
CA ALA A 575 -25.56 -5.81 9.04
C ALA A 575 -25.83 -6.42 7.66
N ALA A 576 -26.81 -7.35 7.55
CA ALA A 576 -27.18 -7.96 6.28
C ALA A 576 -27.72 -6.96 5.26
N GLY A 577 -28.30 -5.85 5.72
CA GLY A 577 -28.87 -4.82 4.84
C GLY A 577 -27.87 -4.25 3.85
N LEU A 578 -26.60 -4.09 4.25
CA LEU A 578 -25.51 -3.63 3.37
C LEU A 578 -25.38 -4.54 2.15
N PHE A 579 -25.26 -5.85 2.37
CA PHE A 579 -25.04 -6.82 1.29
C PHE A 579 -26.30 -7.04 0.45
N ILE A 580 -27.48 -7.07 1.09
CA ILE A 580 -28.77 -7.20 0.39
C ILE A 580 -28.99 -6.01 -0.54
N ALA A 581 -28.76 -4.78 -0.06
CA ALA A 581 -28.92 -3.58 -0.87
C ALA A 581 -27.93 -3.53 -2.04
N TRP A 582 -26.67 -3.92 -1.80
CA TRP A 582 -25.67 -3.98 -2.87
C TRP A 582 -26.04 -5.02 -3.93
N LEU A 583 -26.37 -6.25 -3.53
CA LEU A 583 -26.76 -7.32 -4.45
C LEU A 583 -27.98 -6.92 -5.29
N ALA A 584 -29.05 -6.41 -4.65
CA ALA A 584 -30.28 -6.02 -5.33
C ALA A 584 -30.03 -4.96 -6.42
N ARG A 585 -29.09 -4.04 -6.19
CA ARG A 585 -28.74 -3.00 -7.16
C ARG A 585 -28.00 -3.54 -8.39
N HIS A 586 -27.12 -4.53 -8.21
CA HIS A 586 -26.19 -4.98 -9.25
C HIS A 586 -26.70 -6.20 -10.04
N GLN A 587 -27.72 -6.88 -9.52
CA GLN A 587 -28.21 -8.15 -10.03
C GLN A 587 -28.69 -8.13 -11.49
N GLN A 588 -29.27 -7.01 -11.92
CA GLN A 588 -29.91 -6.93 -13.24
C GLN A 588 -28.90 -6.92 -14.40
N HIS A 589 -27.71 -6.33 -14.22
CA HIS A 589 -26.79 -6.08 -15.34
C HIS A 589 -25.28 -6.18 -15.02
N GLU A 590 -24.86 -6.31 -13.75
CA GLU A 590 -23.45 -6.13 -13.37
C GLU A 590 -22.81 -7.37 -12.71
N LEU A 591 -23.60 -8.26 -12.12
CA LEU A 591 -23.05 -9.44 -11.44
C LEU A 591 -22.57 -10.51 -12.44
N VAL A 592 -21.34 -10.98 -12.23
CA VAL A 592 -20.72 -12.12 -12.91
C VAL A 592 -20.29 -13.18 -11.89
N GLY A 593 -20.28 -14.46 -12.25
CA GLY A 593 -19.79 -15.54 -11.38
C GLY A 593 -20.70 -15.84 -10.19
N ARG A 594 -20.16 -16.44 -9.13
CA ARG A 594 -20.95 -16.94 -8.00
C ARG A 594 -20.95 -15.96 -6.82
N TYR A 595 -22.09 -15.78 -6.21
CA TYR A 595 -22.26 -15.02 -4.97
C TYR A 595 -22.98 -15.87 -3.93
N ARG A 596 -22.50 -15.82 -2.70
CA ARG A 596 -23.13 -16.51 -1.57
C ARG A 596 -23.37 -15.55 -0.42
N LEU A 597 -24.60 -15.41 0.03
CA LEU A 597 -24.99 -14.57 1.17
C LEU A 597 -25.40 -15.46 2.35
N VAL A 598 -24.66 -15.39 3.45
CA VAL A 598 -24.90 -16.11 4.70
C VAL A 598 -25.32 -15.11 5.79
N VAL A 599 -26.56 -15.23 6.26
CA VAL A 599 -27.13 -14.29 7.26
C VAL A 599 -27.40 -15.01 8.58
N GLY A 600 -26.84 -14.49 9.66
CA GLY A 600 -27.11 -14.94 11.02
C GLY A 600 -28.21 -14.12 11.70
N ALA A 601 -29.22 -14.79 12.23
CA ALA A 601 -30.26 -14.18 13.06
C ALA A 601 -30.63 -15.08 14.25
N ARG A 602 -31.48 -14.57 15.16
CA ARG A 602 -32.07 -15.39 16.22
C ARG A 602 -33.18 -16.25 15.65
N SER A 603 -34.24 -15.62 15.14
CA SER A 603 -35.34 -16.23 14.39
C SER A 603 -35.58 -15.46 13.09
N TRP A 604 -36.38 -16.02 12.18
CA TRP A 604 -36.74 -15.35 10.93
C TRP A 604 -37.45 -14.02 11.17
N SER A 605 -38.40 -14.00 12.11
CA SER A 605 -39.17 -12.80 12.50
C SER A 605 -38.34 -11.68 13.11
N GLN A 606 -37.10 -11.94 13.52
CA GLN A 606 -36.18 -10.96 14.10
C GLN A 606 -35.11 -10.47 13.13
N LEU A 607 -35.15 -10.90 11.86
CA LEU A 607 -34.27 -10.39 10.82
C LEU A 607 -34.84 -9.09 10.24
N PRO A 608 -34.18 -7.92 10.40
CA PRO A 608 -34.74 -6.64 9.94
C PRO A 608 -35.02 -6.57 8.44
N HIS A 609 -34.24 -7.31 7.65
CA HIS A 609 -34.24 -7.28 6.19
C HIS A 609 -34.89 -8.53 5.57
N ALA A 610 -35.75 -9.24 6.31
CA ALA A 610 -36.37 -10.49 5.85
C ALA A 610 -37.15 -10.32 4.54
N GLY A 611 -37.92 -9.23 4.40
CA GLY A 611 -38.68 -8.92 3.18
C GLY A 611 -37.76 -8.64 1.99
N GLN A 612 -36.78 -7.76 2.17
CA GLN A 612 -35.81 -7.41 1.13
C GLN A 612 -34.96 -8.61 0.68
N LEU A 613 -34.71 -9.56 1.59
CA LEU A 613 -34.03 -10.81 1.27
C LEU A 613 -34.89 -11.73 0.38
N LEU A 614 -36.21 -11.76 0.60
CA LEU A 614 -37.15 -12.49 -0.25
C LEU A 614 -37.26 -11.84 -1.64
N ASP A 615 -37.34 -10.51 -1.69
CA ASP A 615 -37.39 -9.75 -2.95
C ASP A 615 -36.13 -10.06 -3.80
N LEU A 616 -34.95 -10.01 -3.19
CA LEU A 616 -33.68 -10.35 -3.83
C LEU A 616 -33.66 -11.78 -4.42
N LEU A 617 -34.25 -12.73 -3.69
CA LEU A 617 -34.35 -14.11 -4.15
C LEU A 617 -35.32 -14.25 -5.33
N ILE A 618 -36.50 -13.62 -5.27
CA ILE A 618 -37.50 -13.64 -6.33
C ILE A 618 -36.90 -13.06 -7.63
N ASP A 619 -36.21 -11.92 -7.52
CA ASP A 619 -35.51 -11.28 -8.63
C ASP A 619 -34.42 -12.20 -9.21
N SER A 620 -33.74 -13.01 -8.38
CA SER A 620 -32.73 -13.98 -8.85
C SER A 620 -33.33 -15.12 -9.68
N GLN A 621 -34.49 -15.62 -9.26
CA GLN A 621 -35.13 -16.78 -9.89
C GLN A 621 -35.79 -16.39 -11.22
N THR A 622 -36.33 -15.18 -11.32
CA THR A 622 -36.99 -14.68 -12.53
C THR A 622 -36.02 -14.33 -13.66
N GLN A 623 -34.74 -14.07 -13.35
CA GLN A 623 -33.72 -13.64 -14.30
C GLN A 623 -32.79 -14.76 -14.83
N HIS A 624 -33.14 -16.03 -14.62
CA HIS A 624 -32.40 -17.23 -15.05
C HIS A 624 -32.13 -17.36 -16.58
N GLY A 625 -32.45 -16.35 -17.40
CA GLY A 625 -32.31 -16.37 -18.85
C GLY A 625 -30.94 -15.99 -19.43
N GLN A 626 -29.93 -15.57 -18.64
CA GLN A 626 -28.61 -15.18 -19.19
C GLN A 626 -27.38 -15.94 -18.65
N GLY A 627 -27.50 -16.77 -17.61
CA GLY A 627 -26.44 -17.70 -17.17
C GLY A 627 -25.09 -17.09 -16.74
N LYS A 628 -24.97 -15.78 -16.56
CA LYS A 628 -23.70 -15.10 -16.24
C LYS A 628 -23.33 -15.07 -14.76
N ASN A 629 -24.29 -15.31 -13.86
CA ASN A 629 -24.08 -15.34 -12.42
C ASN A 629 -24.99 -16.35 -11.71
N SER A 630 -24.69 -16.66 -10.45
CA SER A 630 -25.58 -17.40 -9.56
C SER A 630 -25.53 -16.83 -8.14
N LEU A 631 -26.68 -16.64 -7.50
CA LEU A 631 -26.79 -16.19 -6.12
C LEU A 631 -27.34 -17.32 -5.23
N GLN A 632 -26.58 -17.68 -4.19
CA GLN A 632 -27.02 -18.61 -3.14
C GLN A 632 -27.26 -17.85 -1.84
N ILE A 633 -28.41 -18.07 -1.20
CA ILE A 633 -28.77 -17.44 0.07
C ILE A 633 -28.92 -18.51 1.15
N ALA A 634 -28.18 -18.33 2.24
CA ALA A 634 -28.26 -19.16 3.43
C ALA A 634 -28.58 -18.32 4.67
N VAL A 635 -29.46 -18.83 5.53
CA VAL A 635 -29.86 -18.18 6.78
C VAL A 635 -29.61 -19.14 7.94
N SER A 636 -28.76 -18.75 8.88
CA SER A 636 -28.52 -19.50 10.12
C SER A 636 -29.28 -18.86 11.28
N LEU A 637 -30.20 -19.63 11.86
CA LEU A 637 -31.06 -19.21 12.96
C LEU A 637 -30.61 -19.86 14.26
N SER A 638 -30.16 -19.05 15.21
CA SER A 638 -29.68 -19.56 16.52
C SER A 638 -30.80 -19.98 17.47
N ALA A 639 -32.03 -19.56 17.21
CA ALA A 639 -33.25 -19.93 17.93
C ALA A 639 -34.45 -19.89 16.95
N PRO A 640 -34.53 -20.83 15.98
CA PRO A 640 -35.56 -20.81 14.95
C PRO A 640 -36.95 -20.99 15.58
N GLY A 641 -37.95 -20.32 15.02
CA GLY A 641 -39.35 -20.62 15.28
C GLY A 641 -39.74 -22.01 14.75
N PRO A 642 -40.89 -22.58 15.18
CA PRO A 642 -41.27 -23.96 14.87
C PRO A 642 -41.36 -24.27 13.36
N ALA A 643 -41.66 -23.27 12.53
CA ALA A 643 -41.82 -23.42 11.08
C ALA A 643 -40.73 -22.71 10.26
N ASP A 644 -39.82 -21.97 10.89
CA ASP A 644 -38.88 -21.08 10.18
C ASP A 644 -38.03 -21.84 9.16
N ILE A 645 -37.45 -22.98 9.56
CA ILE A 645 -36.57 -23.80 8.69
C ILE A 645 -37.33 -24.36 7.48
N ALA A 646 -38.55 -24.86 7.70
CA ALA A 646 -39.37 -25.43 6.64
C ALA A 646 -39.81 -24.37 5.63
N ILE A 647 -40.29 -23.21 6.11
CA ILE A 647 -40.73 -22.10 5.26
C ILE A 647 -39.57 -21.58 4.40
N LEU A 648 -38.41 -21.36 5.01
CA LEU A 648 -37.23 -20.88 4.30
C LEU A 648 -36.76 -21.86 3.22
N SER A 649 -36.77 -23.16 3.55
CA SER A 649 -36.42 -24.20 2.58
C SER A 649 -37.42 -24.26 1.41
N MET A 650 -38.71 -24.06 1.67
CA MET A 650 -39.75 -24.03 0.63
C MET A 650 -39.59 -22.87 -0.36
N VAL A 651 -39.09 -21.72 0.09
CA VAL A 651 -38.87 -20.55 -0.78
C VAL A 651 -37.49 -20.56 -1.46
N GLY A 652 -36.67 -21.59 -1.24
CA GLY A 652 -35.34 -21.73 -1.87
C GLY A 652 -34.19 -21.09 -1.07
N ILE A 653 -34.41 -20.73 0.20
CA ILE A 653 -33.35 -20.27 1.11
C ILE A 653 -32.80 -21.48 1.88
N GLN A 654 -31.47 -21.63 1.88
CA GLN A 654 -30.81 -22.66 2.70
C GLN A 654 -30.90 -22.29 4.18
N ALA A 655 -31.75 -22.97 4.94
CA ALA A 655 -31.95 -22.68 6.35
C ALA A 655 -31.15 -23.64 7.24
N HIS A 656 -30.40 -23.09 8.19
CA HIS A 656 -29.60 -23.85 9.15
C HIS A 656 -30.02 -23.50 10.59
N ALA A 657 -30.33 -24.50 11.40
CA ALA A 657 -30.58 -24.32 12.83
C ALA A 657 -29.24 -24.35 13.59
N GLY A 658 -28.82 -23.20 14.12
CA GLY A 658 -27.55 -23.06 14.82
C GLY A 658 -26.89 -21.71 14.57
N ARG A 659 -25.63 -21.58 14.99
CA ARG A 659 -24.84 -20.36 14.75
C ARG A 659 -24.25 -20.38 13.35
N VAL A 660 -24.03 -19.20 12.77
CA VAL A 660 -23.34 -19.06 11.46
C VAL A 660 -21.99 -19.77 11.47
N THR A 661 -21.27 -19.78 12.58
CA THR A 661 -19.98 -20.46 12.69
C THR A 661 -20.08 -21.98 12.55
N GLU A 662 -21.21 -22.61 12.88
CA GLU A 662 -21.43 -24.03 12.58
C GLU A 662 -21.61 -24.24 11.09
N TYR A 663 -22.46 -23.42 10.45
CA TYR A 663 -22.67 -23.46 9.01
C TYR A 663 -21.35 -23.28 8.24
N LEU A 664 -20.54 -22.29 8.62
CA LEU A 664 -19.24 -22.00 7.99
C LEU A 664 -18.24 -23.16 8.08
N ARG A 665 -18.32 -24.06 9.07
CA ARG A 665 -17.44 -25.24 9.17
C ARG A 665 -17.71 -26.27 8.08
N HIS A 666 -18.96 -26.30 7.58
CA HIS A 666 -19.43 -27.23 6.58
C HIS A 666 -19.59 -26.59 5.20
N LEU A 667 -19.25 -25.31 5.07
CA LEU A 667 -19.34 -24.60 3.81
C LEU A 667 -18.38 -25.22 2.79
N ASP A 668 -18.94 -25.63 1.65
CA ASP A 668 -18.17 -26.08 0.50
C ASP A 668 -17.72 -24.89 -0.35
N THR A 669 -16.43 -24.86 -0.62
CA THR A 669 -15.76 -23.83 -1.43
C THR A 669 -14.86 -24.46 -2.51
N SER A 670 -15.19 -25.68 -2.94
CA SER A 670 -14.45 -26.40 -3.98
C SER A 670 -14.81 -25.98 -5.41
N GLU A 671 -15.89 -25.23 -5.60
CA GLU A 671 -16.46 -24.90 -6.92
C GLU A 671 -15.70 -23.81 -7.71
N GLY A 672 -14.70 -23.14 -7.13
CA GLY A 672 -13.82 -22.18 -7.82
C GLY A 672 -13.08 -21.21 -6.89
N PRO A 673 -12.26 -20.28 -7.43
CA PRO A 673 -11.47 -19.36 -6.63
C PRO A 673 -12.34 -18.34 -5.89
N ILE A 674 -12.09 -18.19 -4.58
CA ILE A 674 -12.73 -17.15 -3.78
C ILE A 674 -12.03 -15.82 -4.04
N ARG A 675 -12.77 -14.87 -4.61
CA ARG A 675 -12.32 -13.49 -4.82
C ARG A 675 -12.23 -12.74 -3.49
N ALA A 676 -13.32 -12.73 -2.73
CA ALA A 676 -13.41 -12.05 -1.45
C ALA A 676 -14.45 -12.68 -0.52
N ILE A 677 -14.21 -12.57 0.78
CA ILE A 677 -15.16 -12.91 1.85
C ILE A 677 -15.37 -11.65 2.70
N TYR A 678 -16.58 -11.12 2.71
CA TYR A 678 -16.93 -9.94 3.50
C TYR A 678 -17.70 -10.36 4.74
N VAL A 679 -17.22 -9.96 5.92
CA VAL A 679 -17.89 -10.24 7.20
C VAL A 679 -18.33 -8.92 7.84
N CYS A 680 -19.63 -8.80 8.17
CA CYS A 680 -20.18 -7.63 8.83
C CYS A 680 -21.07 -7.98 10.03
N GLY A 681 -20.84 -7.38 11.21
CA GLY A 681 -21.65 -7.68 12.40
C GLY A 681 -21.12 -7.07 13.70
N SER A 682 -21.40 -7.73 14.83
CA SER A 682 -20.75 -7.38 16.11
C SER A 682 -19.29 -7.83 16.13
N ALA A 683 -18.45 -7.20 16.96
CA ALA A 683 -17.04 -7.60 17.12
C ALA A 683 -16.89 -9.08 17.48
N ALA A 684 -17.66 -9.59 18.44
CA ALA A 684 -17.67 -11.01 18.82
C ALA A 684 -17.99 -11.93 17.62
N PHE A 685 -19.05 -11.63 16.89
CA PHE A 685 -19.43 -12.37 15.68
C PHE A 685 -18.32 -12.34 14.62
N GLY A 686 -17.77 -11.16 14.37
CA GLY A 686 -16.74 -10.97 13.35
C GLY A 686 -15.47 -11.75 13.64
N VAL A 687 -15.00 -11.72 14.90
CA VAL A 687 -13.82 -12.47 15.34
C VAL A 687 -14.06 -13.98 15.26
N ASP A 688 -15.23 -14.46 15.70
CA ASP A 688 -15.57 -15.88 15.62
C ASP A 688 -15.74 -16.39 14.19
N ALA A 689 -16.37 -15.60 13.31
CA ALA A 689 -16.48 -15.90 11.88
C ALA A 689 -15.10 -15.94 11.23
N ALA A 690 -14.24 -14.96 11.52
CA ALA A 690 -12.88 -14.89 10.98
C ALA A 690 -12.02 -16.09 11.40
N ARG A 691 -12.10 -16.54 12.67
CA ARG A 691 -11.43 -17.78 13.14
C ARG A 691 -11.89 -19.00 12.35
N CYS A 692 -13.20 -19.14 12.13
CA CYS A 692 -13.76 -20.26 11.39
C CYS A 692 -13.35 -20.24 9.91
N ILE A 693 -13.44 -19.09 9.26
CA ILE A 693 -13.09 -18.90 7.84
C ILE A 693 -11.60 -19.18 7.62
N SER A 694 -10.73 -18.62 8.47
CA SER A 694 -9.28 -18.76 8.32
C SER A 694 -8.86 -20.24 8.36
N THR A 695 -9.34 -20.99 9.35
CA THR A 695 -8.92 -22.38 9.59
C THR A 695 -9.55 -23.42 8.67
N ARG A 696 -10.71 -23.14 8.07
CA ARG A 696 -11.50 -24.16 7.34
C ARG A 696 -11.84 -23.81 5.91
N VAL A 697 -11.85 -22.54 5.56
CA VAL A 697 -12.21 -22.07 4.20
C VAL A 697 -10.94 -21.68 3.44
N LEU A 698 -10.09 -20.85 4.06
CA LEU A 698 -8.88 -20.37 3.40
C LEU A 698 -7.74 -21.40 3.42
N ASP A 699 -7.60 -22.18 4.49
CA ASP A 699 -6.55 -23.22 4.57
C ASP A 699 -6.85 -24.46 3.71
N LYS A 700 -8.09 -24.67 3.22
CA LYS A 700 -8.44 -25.75 2.29
C LYS A 700 -8.12 -25.43 0.82
N SER A 701 -8.12 -24.15 0.44
CA SER A 701 -7.85 -23.70 -0.93
C SER A 701 -6.36 -23.51 -1.22
N ARG A 702 -5.53 -23.45 -0.18
CA ARG A 702 -4.11 -23.74 -0.29
C ARG A 702 -3.98 -25.27 -0.25
N VAL A 703 -3.47 -25.86 -1.33
CA VAL A 703 -2.86 -27.20 -1.26
C VAL A 703 -2.03 -27.19 0.01
N ILE A 704 -2.41 -28.02 0.97
CA ILE A 704 -1.65 -28.15 2.20
C ILE A 704 -0.29 -28.68 1.74
N VAL A 705 0.68 -27.78 1.59
CA VAL A 705 2.09 -28.13 1.62
C VAL A 705 2.30 -28.58 3.06
N THR A 706 1.91 -29.82 3.32
CA THR A 706 2.02 -30.51 4.61
C THR A 706 3.49 -30.71 4.96
N ASP A 707 4.37 -30.58 3.97
CA ASP A 707 5.83 -30.58 4.08
C ASP A 707 6.40 -29.20 3.79
N GLU A 708 6.06 -28.16 4.58
CA GLU A 708 6.79 -26.90 4.47
C GLU A 708 8.18 -27.06 5.14
N PRO A 709 9.26 -27.08 4.35
CA PRO A 709 10.58 -27.53 4.83
C PRO A 709 11.21 -26.60 5.88
N HIS A 710 10.67 -25.38 6.05
CA HIS A 710 11.25 -24.33 6.89
C HIS A 710 10.35 -23.88 8.06
N GLY A 711 9.24 -24.59 8.29
CA GLY A 711 8.34 -24.35 9.43
C GLY A 711 7.40 -23.13 9.30
N PRO A 712 6.44 -22.98 10.22
CA PRO A 712 5.33 -22.04 10.10
C PRO A 712 5.74 -20.56 10.13
N ARG A 713 6.90 -20.26 10.72
CA ARG A 713 7.43 -18.89 10.86
C ARG A 713 7.86 -18.29 9.53
N LEU A 714 8.28 -19.12 8.56
CA LEU A 714 8.81 -18.70 7.26
C LEU A 714 7.84 -18.91 6.08
N ARG A 715 6.56 -19.18 6.40
CA ARG A 715 5.48 -19.32 5.42
C ARG A 715 5.39 -18.16 4.44
N PRO A 716 5.17 -18.43 3.13
CA PRO A 716 4.88 -17.40 2.15
C PRO A 716 3.67 -16.54 2.56
N ILE A 717 3.83 -15.24 2.39
CA ILE A 717 2.86 -14.22 2.76
C ILE A 717 2.17 -13.64 1.53
N ILE A 718 1.11 -12.89 1.74
CA ILE A 718 0.50 -12.08 0.67
C ILE A 718 0.67 -10.62 1.05
N THR A 719 1.47 -9.90 0.28
CA THR A 719 1.80 -8.48 0.50
C THR A 719 1.36 -7.58 -0.66
N SER A 720 1.07 -8.17 -1.82
CA SER A 720 0.80 -7.48 -3.09
C SER A 720 -0.68 -7.23 -3.38
N ARG A 721 -1.58 -7.75 -2.54
CA ARG A 721 -3.04 -7.57 -2.64
C ARG A 721 -3.68 -7.48 -1.26
N LEU A 722 -4.91 -6.97 -1.23
CA LEU A 722 -5.73 -6.98 -0.02
C LEU A 722 -6.03 -8.41 0.46
N PRO A 723 -6.21 -8.61 1.78
CA PRO A 723 -6.64 -9.91 2.29
C PRO A 723 -7.97 -10.36 1.66
N THR A 724 -8.07 -11.66 1.37
CA THR A 724 -9.31 -12.27 0.85
C THR A 724 -10.46 -12.11 1.85
N LEU A 725 -10.17 -12.23 3.15
CA LEU A 725 -11.13 -11.98 4.21
C LEU A 725 -11.11 -10.48 4.57
N ARG A 726 -12.23 -9.80 4.34
CA ARG A 726 -12.46 -8.40 4.67
C ARG A 726 -13.48 -8.35 5.81
N LEU A 727 -13.12 -7.69 6.91
CA LEU A 727 -13.93 -7.65 8.12
C LEU A 727 -14.28 -6.20 8.46
N HIS A 728 -15.56 -5.96 8.77
CA HIS A 728 -16.04 -4.71 9.32
C HIS A 728 -16.96 -4.99 10.51
N VAL A 729 -16.67 -4.44 11.68
CA VAL A 729 -17.45 -4.74 12.88
C VAL A 729 -17.89 -3.52 13.65
N SER A 730 -19.07 -3.64 14.24
CA SER A 730 -19.61 -2.65 15.15
C SER A 730 -19.00 -2.81 16.54
N SER A 731 -18.67 -1.67 17.17
CA SER A 731 -18.39 -1.60 18.59
C SER A 731 -19.68 -1.86 19.36
N GLY A 732 -19.80 -3.04 19.97
CA GLY A 732 -20.81 -3.33 20.98
C GLY A 732 -20.45 -2.66 22.31
N PRO A 733 -21.41 -2.51 23.25
CA PRO A 733 -21.07 -2.21 24.64
C PRO A 733 -20.24 -3.36 25.19
N THR A 734 -19.28 -3.00 26.03
CA THR A 734 -18.50 -3.84 26.94
C THR A 734 -19.37 -4.53 28.00
N GLN A 735 -20.55 -5.05 27.63
CA GLN A 735 -21.26 -6.01 28.47
C GLN A 735 -20.95 -7.41 27.97
N PRO A 736 -20.33 -8.26 28.81
CA PRO A 736 -20.07 -9.65 28.45
C PRO A 736 -21.40 -10.29 28.07
N SER A 737 -21.41 -11.01 26.95
CA SER A 737 -22.55 -11.85 26.60
C SER A 737 -22.92 -12.72 27.80
N ILE A 738 -24.17 -12.61 28.25
CA ILE A 738 -24.76 -13.46 29.28
C ILE A 738 -24.97 -14.84 28.67
N THR A 739 -23.86 -15.57 28.50
CA THR A 739 -23.77 -17.02 28.25
C THR A 739 -22.34 -17.56 28.36
N ARG A 740 -21.37 -16.78 28.85
CA ARG A 740 -20.27 -17.33 29.64
C ARG A 740 -20.62 -17.09 31.09
N THR A 741 -20.84 -18.16 31.84
CA THR A 741 -20.73 -18.12 33.30
C THR A 741 -19.45 -17.36 33.62
N PRO A 742 -19.51 -16.25 34.40
CA PRO A 742 -18.30 -15.59 34.84
C PRO A 742 -17.65 -16.54 35.83
N THR A 743 -16.72 -17.38 35.36
CA THR A 743 -15.68 -17.82 36.27
C THR A 743 -14.98 -16.54 36.70
N SER A 744 -15.15 -16.22 37.97
CA SER A 744 -14.34 -15.26 38.72
C SER A 744 -12.88 -15.76 38.83
N ALA A 745 -12.32 -16.27 37.74
CA ALA A 745 -10.90 -16.47 37.62
C ALA A 745 -10.29 -15.07 37.48
N SER A 746 -9.40 -14.69 38.40
CA SER A 746 -8.56 -13.52 38.19
C SER A 746 -7.99 -13.59 36.78
N LYS A 747 -8.08 -12.49 36.02
CA LYS A 747 -7.49 -12.43 34.67
C LYS A 747 -6.06 -12.95 34.75
N ARG A 748 -5.72 -13.91 33.88
CA ARG A 748 -4.40 -14.55 33.85
C ARG A 748 -3.31 -13.48 33.77
N VAL A 749 -2.36 -13.51 34.70
CA VAL A 749 -1.16 -12.67 34.64
C VAL A 749 -0.17 -13.37 33.73
N ILE A 750 0.32 -12.66 32.72
CA ILE A 750 1.23 -13.17 31.68
C ILE A 750 2.57 -12.46 31.84
N SER A 751 3.66 -13.22 32.01
CA SER A 751 5.01 -12.64 32.11
C SER A 751 5.51 -12.15 30.74
N ARG A 752 6.51 -11.27 30.71
CA ARG A 752 7.16 -10.89 29.44
C ARG A 752 7.83 -12.09 28.77
N ALA A 753 8.33 -13.04 29.57
CA ALA A 753 8.92 -14.27 29.07
C ALA A 753 7.93 -15.23 28.41
N GLU A 754 6.70 -15.28 28.93
CA GLU A 754 5.63 -16.03 28.30
C GLU A 754 5.19 -15.33 27.01
N LEU A 755 4.96 -14.01 27.06
CA LEU A 755 4.57 -13.23 25.89
C LEU A 755 5.57 -13.42 24.72
N ALA A 756 6.87 -13.43 25.01
CA ALA A 756 7.95 -13.64 24.04
C ALA A 756 7.88 -14.98 23.26
N GLN A 757 7.17 -15.99 23.78
CA GLN A 757 6.96 -17.26 23.07
C GLN A 757 5.99 -17.11 21.90
N HIS A 758 5.09 -16.13 21.95
CA HIS A 758 3.98 -15.98 21.02
C HIS A 758 4.30 -14.97 19.90
N ASN A 759 5.36 -15.27 19.13
CA ASN A 759 5.82 -14.43 18.03
C ASN A 759 5.86 -15.12 16.64
N THR A 760 4.94 -16.06 16.38
CA THR A 760 4.82 -16.76 15.08
C THR A 760 3.46 -16.52 14.43
N PRO A 761 3.30 -16.72 13.11
CA PRO A 761 2.00 -16.62 12.44
C PRO A 761 0.86 -17.46 13.05
N ASP A 762 1.20 -18.63 13.61
CA ASP A 762 0.24 -19.57 14.21
C ASP A 762 0.05 -19.34 15.72
N SER A 763 0.78 -18.37 16.29
CA SER A 763 0.73 -18.01 17.71
C SER A 763 1.33 -16.61 17.87
N LEU A 764 0.50 -15.58 17.70
CA LEU A 764 0.88 -14.17 17.62
C LEU A 764 0.16 -13.36 18.70
N TRP A 765 0.87 -13.06 19.79
CA TRP A 765 0.33 -12.23 20.87
C TRP A 765 0.99 -10.86 20.91
N ILE A 766 0.26 -9.86 21.37
CA ILE A 766 0.79 -8.51 21.63
C ILE A 766 0.29 -7.98 22.97
N ALA A 767 1.07 -7.10 23.59
CA ALA A 767 0.62 -6.34 24.76
C ALA A 767 0.32 -4.88 24.39
N VAL A 768 -0.89 -4.41 24.73
CA VAL A 768 -1.33 -3.01 24.55
C VAL A 768 -1.99 -2.55 25.85
N HIS A 769 -1.55 -1.41 26.39
CA HIS A 769 -2.06 -0.83 27.64
C HIS A 769 -2.17 -1.85 28.80
N ASN A 770 -1.10 -2.62 29.04
CA ASN A 770 -1.00 -3.68 30.07
C ASN A 770 -1.94 -4.89 29.89
N LYS A 771 -2.60 -5.02 28.74
CA LYS A 771 -3.41 -6.18 28.38
C LYS A 771 -2.74 -6.98 27.28
N VAL A 772 -2.82 -8.30 27.36
CA VAL A 772 -2.26 -9.23 26.36
C VAL A 772 -3.39 -9.78 25.50
N TYR A 773 -3.18 -9.74 24.20
CA TYR A 773 -4.16 -10.12 23.18
C TYR A 773 -3.59 -11.20 22.27
N ASP A 774 -4.37 -12.26 22.04
CA ASP A 774 -4.09 -13.24 21.00
C ASP A 774 -4.68 -12.76 19.66
N ILE A 775 -3.83 -12.14 18.85
CA ILE A 775 -4.22 -11.60 17.55
C ILE A 775 -3.88 -12.54 16.40
N THR A 776 -3.62 -13.82 16.67
CA THR A 776 -3.40 -14.86 15.65
C THR A 776 -4.48 -14.84 14.55
N PRO A 777 -5.78 -14.69 14.83
CA PRO A 777 -6.79 -14.65 13.77
C PRO A 777 -6.66 -13.44 12.84
N VAL A 778 -6.11 -12.32 13.35
CA VAL A 778 -6.03 -11.04 12.66
C VAL A 778 -5.06 -11.07 11.49
N ILE A 779 -4.06 -11.96 11.53
CA ILE A 779 -3.03 -12.05 10.50
C ILE A 779 -3.62 -12.22 9.09
N LYS A 780 -4.73 -12.95 8.97
CA LYS A 780 -5.35 -13.29 7.67
C LYS A 780 -6.24 -12.19 7.09
N PHE A 781 -6.56 -11.15 7.86
CA PHE A 781 -7.48 -10.09 7.43
C PHE A 781 -7.02 -8.67 7.77
N HIS A 782 -5.83 -8.50 8.35
CA HIS A 782 -5.31 -7.19 8.70
C HIS A 782 -5.02 -6.36 7.45
N PRO A 783 -5.66 -5.20 7.25
CA PRO A 783 -5.45 -4.39 6.04
C PRO A 783 -4.03 -3.85 5.90
N GLY A 784 -3.30 -3.71 7.01
CA GLY A 784 -1.89 -3.29 7.01
C GLY A 784 -0.90 -4.41 6.67
N GLY A 785 -1.37 -5.66 6.45
CA GLY A 785 -0.53 -6.81 6.15
C GLY A 785 0.08 -7.50 7.37
N GLU A 786 0.65 -8.68 7.13
CA GLU A 786 1.18 -9.59 8.16
C GLU A 786 2.51 -9.11 8.77
N LYS A 787 3.36 -8.44 7.98
CA LYS A 787 4.71 -8.01 8.42
C LYS A 787 4.66 -6.99 9.55
N LEU A 788 3.72 -6.04 9.50
CA LEU A 788 3.52 -5.05 10.57
C LEU A 788 3.08 -5.70 11.89
N LEU A 789 2.25 -6.74 11.84
CA LEU A 789 1.85 -7.48 13.04
C LEU A 789 3.03 -8.30 13.58
N THR A 790 3.75 -8.99 12.68
CA THR A 790 4.93 -9.80 13.01
C THR A 790 6.03 -8.95 13.67
N TYR A 791 6.20 -7.69 13.25
CA TYR A 791 7.18 -6.77 13.83
C TYR A 791 7.04 -6.59 15.36
N ARG A 792 5.81 -6.57 15.88
CA ARG A 792 5.52 -6.42 17.32
C ARG A 792 5.06 -7.71 18.01
N ALA A 793 5.10 -8.83 17.31
CA ALA A 793 4.67 -10.11 17.85
C ALA A 793 5.52 -10.53 19.06
N GLY A 794 4.88 -11.01 20.12
CA GLY A 794 5.50 -11.38 21.39
C GLY A 794 6.06 -10.20 22.19
N ARG A 795 5.61 -8.97 21.93
CA ARG A 795 6.13 -7.75 22.55
C ARG A 795 5.04 -6.76 22.94
N GLN A 796 5.43 -5.68 23.63
CA GLN A 796 4.57 -4.51 23.79
C GLN A 796 4.44 -3.75 22.47
N ALA A 797 3.22 -3.40 22.10
CA ALA A 797 2.87 -2.78 20.83
C ALA A 797 2.11 -1.44 20.99
N GLY A 798 1.93 -0.96 22.22
CA GLY A 798 1.06 0.19 22.50
C GLY A 798 1.44 1.47 21.75
N ASP A 799 2.72 1.70 21.50
CA ASP A 799 3.21 2.88 20.78
C ASP A 799 2.79 2.88 19.30
N VAL A 800 3.06 1.78 18.59
CA VAL A 800 2.67 1.59 17.18
C VAL A 800 1.15 1.47 17.06
N PHE A 801 0.50 0.79 18.02
CA PHE A 801 -0.95 0.65 18.05
C PHE A 801 -1.63 2.01 18.13
N ASN A 802 -1.23 2.88 19.07
CA ASN A 802 -1.85 4.20 19.22
C ASN A 802 -1.63 5.10 17.99
N LEU A 803 -0.50 4.96 17.30
CA LEU A 803 -0.18 5.73 16.09
C LEU A 803 -1.11 5.44 14.90
N VAL A 804 -1.73 4.26 14.85
CA VAL A 804 -2.59 3.80 13.73
C VAL A 804 -4.04 3.63 14.14
N HIS A 805 -4.28 3.15 15.35
CA HIS A 805 -5.56 2.65 15.84
C HIS A 805 -6.06 3.33 17.12
N GLY A 806 -5.33 4.31 17.67
CA GLY A 806 -5.64 4.93 18.97
C GLY A 806 -7.09 5.41 19.11
N ASP A 807 -7.68 5.94 18.04
CA ASP A 807 -9.06 6.45 18.02
C ASP A 807 -10.08 5.48 17.40
N SER A 808 -9.69 4.24 17.12
CA SER A 808 -10.56 3.25 16.47
C SER A 808 -11.35 2.42 17.49
N HIS A 809 -12.62 2.78 17.66
CA HIS A 809 -13.56 2.00 18.49
C HIS A 809 -13.81 0.59 17.93
N GLU A 810 -13.77 0.43 16.61
CA GLU A 810 -13.92 -0.87 15.93
C GLU A 810 -12.77 -1.82 16.31
N VAL A 811 -11.52 -1.37 16.14
CA VAL A 811 -10.33 -2.17 16.48
C VAL A 811 -10.28 -2.46 17.98
N SER A 812 -10.64 -1.48 18.83
CA SER A 812 -10.71 -1.67 20.28
C SER A 812 -11.75 -2.73 20.68
N ALA A 813 -12.92 -2.74 20.02
CA ALA A 813 -13.94 -3.75 20.27
C ALA A 813 -13.50 -5.15 19.81
N MET A 814 -12.78 -5.25 18.69
CA MET A 814 -12.19 -6.52 18.26
C MET A 814 -11.14 -7.04 19.23
N LEU A 815 -10.22 -6.17 19.68
CA LEU A 815 -9.20 -6.55 20.66
C LEU A 815 -9.82 -7.06 21.97
N ALA A 816 -10.92 -6.46 22.43
CA ALA A 816 -11.60 -6.92 23.64
C ALA A 816 -12.01 -8.40 23.56
N GLU A 817 -12.43 -8.88 22.39
CA GLU A 817 -12.81 -10.29 22.14
C GLU A 817 -11.60 -11.25 22.01
N MET A 818 -10.39 -10.70 21.99
CA MET A 818 -9.11 -11.41 21.87
C MET A 818 -8.24 -11.28 23.12
N GLU A 819 -8.75 -10.68 24.20
CA GLU A 819 -8.02 -10.52 25.47
C GLU A 819 -7.73 -11.88 26.09
N THR A 820 -6.45 -12.16 26.34
CA THR A 820 -5.97 -13.42 26.94
C THR A 820 -5.62 -13.25 28.41
N GLY A 821 -5.20 -12.05 28.82
CA GLY A 821 -4.80 -11.75 30.19
C GLY A 821 -4.23 -10.34 30.36
N THR A 822 -3.59 -10.11 31.50
CA THR A 822 -2.88 -8.86 31.82
C THR A 822 -1.39 -9.10 31.86
N LEU A 823 -0.61 -8.15 31.32
CA LEU A 823 0.85 -8.22 31.37
C LEU A 823 1.32 -8.02 32.82
N ALA A 824 2.27 -8.84 33.27
CA ALA A 824 2.89 -8.68 34.57
C ALA A 824 3.53 -7.27 34.71
N PRO A 825 3.50 -6.67 35.92
CA PRO A 825 4.29 -5.47 36.18
C PRO A 825 5.77 -5.72 35.87
N ALA A 826 6.56 -4.66 35.71
CA ALA A 826 8.00 -4.81 35.58
C ALA A 826 8.56 -5.55 36.81
N ALA A 827 9.49 -6.48 36.60
CA ALA A 827 10.10 -7.21 37.70
C ALA A 827 10.77 -6.23 38.69
N THR A 828 10.57 -6.46 39.99
CA THR A 828 11.25 -5.70 41.06
C THR A 828 12.67 -6.20 41.31
N ASP A 829 12.93 -7.47 41.00
CA ASP A 829 14.28 -8.04 40.98
C ASP A 829 15.04 -7.49 39.76
N THR A 830 16.15 -6.80 40.02
CA THR A 830 16.99 -6.19 39.00
C THR A 830 17.54 -7.19 37.99
N ALA A 831 17.86 -8.42 38.41
CA ALA A 831 18.41 -9.43 37.50
C ALA A 831 17.34 -9.94 36.53
N VAL A 832 16.12 -10.18 37.02
CA VAL A 832 14.98 -10.58 36.18
C VAL A 832 14.58 -9.43 35.24
N ALA A 833 14.54 -8.19 35.72
CA ALA A 833 14.21 -7.01 34.91
C ALA A 833 15.18 -6.82 33.73
N VAL A 834 16.49 -7.00 33.96
CA VAL A 834 17.52 -6.96 32.91
C VAL A 834 17.27 -8.04 31.86
N TRP A 835 16.90 -9.25 32.28
CA TRP A 835 16.58 -10.33 31.34
C TRP A 835 15.28 -10.12 30.57
N GLU A 836 14.27 -9.49 31.18
CA GLU A 836 13.05 -9.08 30.46
C GLU A 836 13.38 -8.08 29.34
N GLU A 837 14.27 -7.12 29.57
CA GLU A 837 14.73 -6.15 28.55
C GLU A 837 15.54 -6.84 27.44
N ARG A 838 16.50 -7.70 27.81
CA ARG A 838 17.27 -8.51 26.86
C ARG A 838 16.36 -9.38 26.00
N LEU A 839 15.33 -9.97 26.59
CA LEU A 839 14.38 -10.81 25.88
C LEU A 839 13.55 -10.01 24.86
N ASP A 840 13.10 -8.81 25.20
CA ASP A 840 12.42 -7.92 24.25
C ASP A 840 13.31 -7.61 23.03
N ARG A 841 14.62 -7.38 23.26
CA ARG A 841 15.60 -7.17 22.20
C ARG A 841 15.85 -8.42 21.34
N ILE A 842 15.94 -9.60 21.96
CA ILE A 842 16.07 -10.88 21.25
C ILE A 842 14.85 -11.14 20.36
N VAL A 843 13.63 -10.91 20.88
CA VAL A 843 12.39 -11.07 20.11
C VAL A 843 12.32 -10.05 18.97
N GLU A 844 12.74 -8.81 19.20
CA GLU A 844 12.85 -7.80 18.13
C GLU A 844 13.76 -8.26 16.99
N ILE A 845 14.98 -8.69 17.30
CA ILE A 845 15.96 -9.18 16.32
C ILE A 845 15.41 -10.41 15.57
N GLN A 846 14.71 -11.31 16.28
CA GLN A 846 14.06 -12.47 15.69
C GLN A 846 12.93 -12.07 14.72
N ASN A 847 12.08 -11.13 15.11
CA ASN A 847 10.97 -10.64 14.28
C ASN A 847 11.49 -9.91 13.03
N ASP A 848 12.56 -9.12 13.17
CA ASP A 848 13.23 -8.45 12.06
C ASP A 848 13.81 -9.49 11.07
N LEU A 849 14.43 -10.57 11.57
CA LEU A 849 14.90 -11.69 10.72
C LEU A 849 13.75 -12.39 9.99
N THR A 850 12.62 -12.63 10.67
CA THR A 850 11.42 -13.20 10.04
C THR A 850 10.91 -12.30 8.92
N ASN A 851 10.71 -11.01 9.17
CA ASN A 851 10.22 -10.06 8.18
C ASN A 851 11.21 -9.84 7.02
N ASN A 852 12.51 -9.97 7.27
CA ASN A 852 13.55 -9.86 6.25
C ASN A 852 13.78 -11.16 5.46
N SER A 853 13.10 -12.25 5.83
CA SER A 853 13.25 -13.56 5.16
C SER A 853 11.93 -14.12 4.61
N ARG A 854 10.79 -13.50 4.92
CA ARG A 854 9.49 -13.85 4.35
C ARG A 854 9.13 -12.97 3.17
N PHE A 855 8.86 -13.62 2.06
CA PHE A 855 8.47 -13.00 0.80
C PHE A 855 7.21 -13.64 0.26
N GLU A 856 6.50 -12.90 -0.57
CA GLU A 856 5.31 -13.42 -1.24
C GLU A 856 5.61 -14.46 -2.30
N GLN A 857 6.76 -14.35 -2.96
CA GLN A 857 7.22 -15.30 -3.96
C GLN A 857 8.63 -15.77 -3.60
N VAL A 858 8.74 -17.05 -3.29
CA VAL A 858 10.02 -17.74 -3.15
C VAL A 858 10.36 -18.36 -4.51
N PRO A 859 11.60 -18.22 -5.02
CA PRO A 859 11.96 -18.81 -6.31
C PRO A 859 11.79 -20.34 -6.26
N THR A 860 11.11 -20.92 -7.26
CA THR A 860 10.85 -22.38 -7.36
C THR A 860 11.82 -23.10 -8.29
N GLY A 861 12.64 -22.36 -9.03
CA GLY A 861 13.49 -22.91 -10.10
C GLY A 861 12.83 -22.89 -11.48
N ALA A 862 11.54 -22.55 -11.58
CA ALA A 862 10.85 -22.38 -12.85
C ALA A 862 11.30 -21.09 -13.58
N ALA A 863 11.66 -21.21 -14.86
CA ALA A 863 12.12 -20.09 -15.68
C ALA A 863 11.04 -18.99 -15.80
N GLU A 864 9.77 -19.37 -15.84
CA GLU A 864 8.62 -18.46 -15.94
C GLU A 864 8.46 -17.60 -14.68
N GLN A 865 8.94 -18.09 -13.53
CA GLN A 865 8.89 -17.36 -12.27
C GLN A 865 10.08 -16.41 -12.12
N LEU A 866 11.18 -16.62 -12.85
CA LEU A 866 12.40 -15.86 -12.69
C LEU A 866 12.16 -14.34 -12.73
N PRO A 867 11.41 -13.75 -13.68
CA PRO A 867 11.15 -12.30 -13.69
C PRO A 867 10.48 -11.75 -12.41
N TYR A 868 9.83 -12.62 -11.63
CA TYR A 868 9.14 -12.29 -10.40
C TYR A 868 9.88 -12.75 -9.13
N ALA A 869 11.06 -13.36 -9.25
CA ALA A 869 11.85 -13.76 -8.09
C ALA A 869 12.52 -12.54 -7.39
N PRO A 870 12.54 -12.45 -6.05
CA PRO A 870 13.23 -11.38 -5.35
C PRO A 870 14.73 -11.40 -5.65
N PRO A 871 15.43 -10.24 -5.66
CA PRO A 871 16.86 -10.26 -5.87
C PRO A 871 17.60 -10.84 -4.67
N VAL A 872 18.70 -11.52 -4.95
CA VAL A 872 19.65 -12.06 -3.96
C VAL A 872 20.16 -11.03 -2.95
N ASP A 873 20.15 -9.75 -3.29
CA ASP A 873 20.55 -8.71 -2.33
C ASP A 873 19.66 -8.69 -1.08
N VAL A 874 18.40 -9.13 -1.19
CA VAL A 874 17.49 -9.19 -0.03
C VAL A 874 17.96 -10.23 1.00
N ILE A 875 18.45 -11.39 0.57
CA ILE A 875 18.96 -12.42 1.48
C ILE A 875 20.28 -12.00 2.14
N ARG A 876 21.19 -11.37 1.37
CA ARG A 876 22.46 -10.84 1.88
C ARG A 876 22.21 -9.86 3.03
N ARG A 877 21.21 -9.00 2.85
CA ARG A 877 20.87 -7.95 3.81
C ARG A 877 20.09 -8.47 5.00
N SER A 878 19.26 -9.50 4.80
CA SER A 878 18.61 -10.20 5.90
C SER A 878 19.64 -10.68 6.93
N PHE A 879 20.68 -11.40 6.48
CA PHE A 879 21.77 -11.83 7.36
C PHE A 879 22.63 -10.69 7.88
N HIS A 880 23.10 -9.79 7.01
CA HIS A 880 23.93 -8.68 7.47
C HIS A 880 23.23 -7.88 8.58
N THR A 881 21.93 -7.59 8.41
CA THR A 881 21.14 -6.86 9.41
C THR A 881 20.95 -7.65 10.70
N PHE A 882 20.62 -8.93 10.59
CA PHE A 882 20.45 -9.80 11.76
C PHE A 882 21.75 -9.91 12.55
N PHE A 883 22.86 -10.26 11.89
CA PHE A 883 24.14 -10.46 12.55
C PHE A 883 24.73 -9.17 13.10
N ALA A 884 24.58 -8.04 12.40
CA ALA A 884 24.95 -6.73 12.96
C ALA A 884 24.18 -6.46 14.26
N SER A 885 22.85 -6.59 14.24
CA SER A 885 22.02 -6.36 15.42
C SER A 885 22.31 -7.34 16.56
N TRP A 886 22.61 -8.59 16.24
CA TRP A 886 22.97 -9.62 17.22
C TRP A 886 24.35 -9.39 17.81
N MET A 887 25.35 -9.02 17.00
CA MET A 887 26.70 -8.71 17.48
C MET A 887 26.71 -7.45 18.34
N ASP A 888 25.96 -6.42 17.95
CA ASP A 888 25.76 -5.21 18.75
C ASP A 888 25.14 -5.58 20.11
N PHE A 889 24.08 -6.38 20.11
CA PHE A 889 23.47 -6.90 21.34
C PHE A 889 24.46 -7.69 22.21
N LEU A 890 25.28 -8.56 21.63
CA LEU A 890 26.28 -9.33 22.39
C LEU A 890 27.40 -8.46 22.97
N ALA A 891 27.79 -7.39 22.27
CA ALA A 891 28.83 -6.46 22.71
C ALA A 891 28.39 -5.66 23.95
N GLU A 892 27.09 -5.44 24.14
CA GLU A 892 26.51 -4.77 25.30
C GLU A 892 26.56 -5.62 26.59
N LEU A 893 26.77 -6.94 26.49
CA LEU A 893 26.67 -7.86 27.63
C LEU A 893 27.94 -7.92 28.50
N THR A 894 29.14 -8.14 27.92
CA THR A 894 30.43 -8.15 28.64
C THR A 894 31.63 -7.97 27.69
N THR A 895 32.84 -7.70 28.20
CA THR A 895 34.09 -7.68 27.39
C THR A 895 34.51 -9.07 26.87
N SER A 896 34.03 -10.15 27.48
CA SER A 896 34.36 -11.54 27.09
C SER A 896 33.71 -12.00 25.78
N THR A 897 32.67 -11.30 25.30
CA THR A 897 31.96 -11.62 24.06
C THR A 897 32.66 -11.07 22.80
N ALA A 898 33.63 -10.15 22.93
CA ALA A 898 34.34 -9.52 21.81
C ALA A 898 35.08 -10.53 20.90
N SER A 899 35.73 -11.55 21.47
CA SER A 899 36.37 -12.60 20.68
C SER A 899 35.37 -13.44 19.88
N ARG A 900 34.13 -13.57 20.38
CA ARG A 900 33.07 -14.35 19.72
C ARG A 900 32.36 -13.56 18.63
N THR A 901 32.13 -12.27 18.82
CA THR A 901 31.62 -11.38 17.75
C THR A 901 32.62 -11.33 16.60
N GLU A 902 33.93 -11.33 16.88
CA GLU A 902 34.97 -11.43 15.85
C GLU A 902 34.92 -12.76 15.07
N VAL A 903 34.78 -13.91 15.76
CA VAL A 903 34.63 -15.22 15.12
C VAL A 903 33.38 -15.27 14.25
N LEU A 904 32.25 -14.78 14.77
CA LEU A 904 30.99 -14.72 14.04
C LEU A 904 31.09 -13.81 12.80
N GLY A 905 31.73 -12.65 12.94
CA GLY A 905 32.01 -11.72 11.84
C GLY A 905 32.88 -12.34 10.75
N ARG A 906 33.92 -13.09 11.12
CA ARG A 906 34.74 -13.85 10.15
C ARG A 906 33.94 -14.90 9.40
N ALA A 907 33.10 -15.67 10.09
CA ALA A 907 32.25 -16.67 9.45
C ALA A 907 31.25 -16.03 8.47
N LEU A 908 30.68 -14.87 8.82
CA LEU A 908 29.79 -14.11 7.95
C LEU A 908 30.52 -13.60 6.70
N GLU A 909 31.73 -13.06 6.84
CA GLU A 909 32.54 -12.62 5.69
C GLU A 909 32.91 -13.81 4.78
N GLN A 910 33.21 -14.97 5.36
CA GLN A 910 33.48 -16.17 4.58
C GLN A 910 32.27 -16.64 3.75
N VAL A 911 31.06 -16.57 4.31
CA VAL A 911 29.81 -16.84 3.57
C VAL A 911 29.66 -15.86 2.41
N LYS A 912 29.89 -14.56 2.66
CA LYS A 912 29.81 -13.52 1.62
C LYS A 912 30.77 -13.78 0.46
N ILE A 913 32.03 -14.12 0.75
CA ILE A 913 33.04 -14.44 -0.28
C ILE A 913 32.57 -15.60 -1.16
N VAL A 914 32.21 -16.74 -0.55
CA VAL A 914 31.77 -17.94 -1.30
C VAL A 914 30.50 -17.65 -2.09
N PHE A 915 29.59 -16.86 -1.52
CA PHE A 915 28.36 -16.47 -2.19
C PHE A 915 28.64 -15.61 -3.43
N ASP A 916 29.50 -14.61 -3.31
CA ASP A 916 29.88 -13.75 -4.43
C ASP A 916 30.62 -14.54 -5.54
N GLU A 917 31.44 -15.53 -5.17
CA GLU A 917 32.07 -16.49 -6.10
C GLU A 917 31.03 -17.35 -6.84
N TYR A 918 30.06 -17.90 -6.12
CA TYR A 918 28.98 -18.70 -6.71
C TYR A 918 28.16 -17.87 -7.72
N GLN A 919 27.74 -16.65 -7.34
CA GLN A 919 27.00 -15.75 -8.23
C GLN A 919 27.80 -15.36 -9.46
N ALA A 920 29.10 -15.10 -9.28
CA ALA A 920 30.01 -14.79 -10.36
C ALA A 920 30.10 -15.94 -11.37
N ARG A 921 30.19 -17.18 -10.88
CA ARG A 921 30.22 -18.39 -11.70
C ARG A 921 28.94 -18.57 -12.50
N ILE A 922 27.77 -18.46 -11.86
CA ILE A 922 26.47 -18.53 -12.54
C ILE A 922 26.37 -17.48 -13.66
N TYR A 923 26.85 -16.26 -13.41
CA TYR A 923 26.85 -15.23 -14.43
C TYR A 923 27.79 -15.53 -15.61
N THR A 924 28.98 -16.04 -15.35
CA THR A 924 29.97 -16.30 -16.40
C THR A 924 29.64 -17.56 -17.22
N GLU A 925 29.14 -18.60 -16.56
CA GLU A 925 28.94 -19.92 -17.18
C GLU A 925 27.51 -20.14 -17.68
N GLU A 926 26.51 -19.56 -17.01
CA GLU A 926 25.11 -19.99 -17.13
C GLU A 926 24.11 -18.86 -17.44
N PHE A 927 24.54 -17.60 -17.53
CA PHE A 927 23.63 -16.45 -17.58
C PHE A 927 22.66 -16.44 -18.76
N ASP A 928 23.06 -17.01 -19.90
CA ASP A 928 22.21 -17.11 -21.09
C ASP A 928 21.21 -18.30 -21.00
N ARG A 929 21.40 -19.22 -20.04
CA ARG A 929 20.50 -20.35 -19.74
C ARG A 929 19.54 -19.97 -18.62
N VAL A 930 18.39 -19.42 -18.99
CA VAL A 930 17.37 -18.84 -18.09
C VAL A 930 16.87 -19.86 -17.04
N ASP A 931 16.71 -21.12 -17.45
CA ASP A 931 16.33 -22.24 -16.60
C ASP A 931 17.35 -22.50 -15.48
N LEU A 932 18.64 -22.49 -15.81
CA LEU A 932 19.69 -22.69 -14.81
C LEU A 932 19.87 -21.49 -13.90
N CYS A 933 19.67 -20.27 -14.41
CA CYS A 933 19.60 -19.07 -13.56
C CYS A 933 18.46 -19.18 -12.54
N ALA A 934 17.29 -19.68 -12.95
CA ALA A 934 16.15 -19.87 -12.06
C ALA A 934 16.43 -20.92 -10.98
N VAL A 935 17.04 -22.05 -11.37
CA VAL A 935 17.47 -23.10 -10.43
C VAL A 935 18.50 -22.57 -9.44
N ALA A 936 19.56 -21.89 -9.89
CA ALA A 936 20.57 -21.31 -9.02
C ALA A 936 19.95 -20.30 -8.03
N LEU A 937 19.00 -19.49 -8.47
CA LEU A 937 18.31 -18.54 -7.60
C LEU A 937 17.45 -19.24 -6.54
N ARG A 938 16.76 -20.34 -6.89
CA ARG A 938 16.06 -21.19 -5.90
C ARG A 938 17.04 -21.73 -4.86
N ASP A 939 18.13 -22.34 -5.30
CA ASP A 939 19.10 -22.99 -4.40
C ASP A 939 19.68 -21.97 -3.39
N ILE A 940 19.96 -20.75 -3.86
CA ILE A 940 20.37 -19.63 -3.01
C ILE A 940 19.33 -19.32 -1.92
N PHE A 941 18.05 -19.22 -2.29
CA PHE A 941 16.98 -18.90 -1.35
C PHE A 941 16.68 -20.06 -0.39
N GLU A 942 16.72 -21.30 -0.85
CA GLU A 942 16.54 -22.49 -0.01
C GLU A 942 17.66 -22.60 1.04
N ALA A 943 18.91 -22.38 0.65
CA ALA A 943 20.05 -22.35 1.58
C ALA A 943 19.92 -21.26 2.64
N HIS A 944 19.43 -20.07 2.24
CA HIS A 944 19.10 -18.97 3.16
C HIS A 944 18.00 -19.38 4.13
N LEU A 945 16.84 -19.85 3.63
CA LEU A 945 15.68 -20.20 4.46
C LEU A 945 15.97 -21.36 5.42
N ALA A 946 16.73 -22.37 4.99
CA ALA A 946 17.17 -23.45 5.86
C ALA A 946 18.03 -22.94 7.03
N SER A 947 18.94 -22.01 6.74
CA SER A 947 19.79 -21.38 7.75
C SER A 947 19.01 -20.46 8.70
N VAL A 948 18.07 -19.66 8.18
CA VAL A 948 17.17 -18.84 8.99
C VAL A 948 16.30 -19.71 9.91
N SER A 949 15.79 -20.84 9.41
CA SER A 949 15.01 -21.79 10.22
C SER A 949 15.81 -22.34 11.40
N ARG A 950 17.06 -22.75 11.17
CA ARG A 950 17.99 -23.16 12.25
C ARG A 950 18.23 -22.03 13.26
N ILE A 951 18.50 -20.82 12.79
CA ILE A 951 18.69 -19.64 13.66
C ILE A 951 17.45 -19.40 14.53
N HIS A 952 16.24 -19.48 13.95
CA HIS A 952 15.00 -19.34 14.70
C HIS A 952 14.83 -20.42 15.77
N ALA A 953 15.14 -21.69 15.45
CA ALA A 953 15.06 -22.79 16.42
C ALA A 953 15.99 -22.56 17.63
N GLU A 954 17.20 -22.04 17.39
CA GLU A 954 18.14 -21.68 18.46
C GLU A 954 17.61 -20.54 19.34
N ILE A 955 17.08 -19.47 18.72
CA ILE A 955 16.48 -18.35 19.48
C ILE A 955 15.27 -18.85 20.28
N ASP A 956 14.39 -19.65 19.70
CA ASP A 956 13.25 -20.24 20.40
C ASP A 956 13.70 -21.14 21.57
N GLY A 957 14.85 -21.81 21.44
CA GLY A 957 15.51 -22.52 22.54
C GLY A 957 15.90 -21.59 23.70
N VAL A 958 16.58 -20.48 23.40
CA VAL A 958 16.96 -19.46 24.41
C VAL A 958 15.72 -18.93 25.12
N LYS A 959 14.66 -18.58 24.38
CA LYS A 959 13.43 -18.04 24.98
C LYS A 959 12.76 -19.03 25.92
N ARG A 960 12.74 -20.32 25.59
CA ARG A 960 12.18 -21.37 26.48
C ARG A 960 13.00 -21.55 27.74
N GLU A 961 14.32 -21.52 27.64
CA GLU A 961 15.21 -21.60 28.79
C GLU A 961 15.03 -20.40 29.74
N VAL A 962 14.98 -19.19 29.17
CA VAL A 962 14.71 -17.95 29.94
C VAL A 962 13.35 -18.02 30.65
N LEU A 963 12.30 -18.46 29.95
CA LEU A 963 10.97 -18.65 30.55
C LEU A 963 11.03 -19.62 31.73
N CYS A 964 11.66 -20.79 31.55
CA CYS A 964 11.77 -21.80 32.61
C CYS A 964 12.51 -21.28 33.85
N CYS A 965 13.59 -20.52 33.67
CA CYS A 965 14.33 -19.88 34.76
C CYS A 965 13.44 -18.89 35.53
N ILE A 966 12.76 -17.99 34.81
CA ILE A 966 11.91 -16.95 35.41
C ILE A 966 10.71 -17.57 36.15
N GLU A 967 10.06 -18.60 35.58
CA GLU A 967 8.98 -19.34 36.23
C GLU A 967 9.46 -20.08 37.50
N SER A 968 10.73 -20.47 37.53
CA SER A 968 11.37 -21.09 38.70
C SER A 968 11.91 -20.06 39.72
N GLY A 969 11.71 -18.76 39.47
CA GLY A 969 12.20 -17.69 40.35
C GLY A 969 13.71 -17.47 40.30
N MET A 970 14.38 -17.91 39.23
CA MET A 970 15.83 -17.77 39.03
C MET A 970 16.16 -16.81 37.88
N ALA A 971 17.30 -16.12 37.98
CA ALA A 971 17.83 -15.34 36.87
C ALA A 971 18.52 -16.27 35.85
N PRO A 972 18.25 -16.13 34.53
CA PRO A 972 18.98 -16.87 33.49
C PRO A 972 20.49 -16.58 33.49
N ASP A 973 21.30 -17.56 33.07
CA ASP A 973 22.75 -17.42 32.90
C ASP A 973 23.09 -16.91 31.48
N GLU A 974 24.00 -15.94 31.39
CA GLU A 974 24.51 -15.42 30.12
C GLU A 974 25.23 -16.47 29.27
N GLU A 975 25.69 -17.58 29.86
CA GLU A 975 26.26 -18.71 29.13
C GLU A 975 25.34 -19.24 28.03
N VAL A 976 24.01 -19.11 28.18
CA VAL A 976 23.06 -19.48 27.12
C VAL A 976 23.29 -18.66 25.85
N LEU A 977 23.53 -17.35 25.97
CA LEU A 977 23.77 -16.45 24.83
C LEU A 977 25.13 -16.70 24.20
N ARG A 978 26.14 -17.05 25.01
CA ARG A 978 27.49 -17.41 24.51
C ARG A 978 27.43 -18.70 23.66
N LYS A 979 26.70 -19.72 24.13
CA LYS A 979 26.49 -20.97 23.37
C LYS A 979 25.74 -20.73 22.06
N THR A 980 24.72 -19.86 22.07
CA THR A 980 23.96 -19.50 20.88
C THR A 980 24.83 -18.84 19.81
N ALA A 981 25.75 -17.94 20.19
CA ALA A 981 26.70 -17.34 19.23
C ALA A 981 27.55 -18.41 18.52
N ALA A 982 28.06 -19.40 19.24
CA ALA A 982 28.84 -20.50 18.65
C ALA A 982 27.98 -21.41 17.75
N ARG A 983 26.69 -21.58 18.05
CA ARG A 983 25.75 -22.31 17.18
C ARG A 983 25.49 -21.54 15.89
N PHE A 984 25.34 -20.23 15.95
CA PHE A 984 25.22 -19.39 14.74
C PHE A 984 26.46 -19.45 13.85
N THR A 985 27.67 -19.44 14.43
CA THR A 985 28.91 -19.65 13.66
C THR A 985 28.85 -20.95 12.87
N ARG A 986 28.41 -22.05 13.48
CA ARG A 986 28.26 -23.35 12.79
C ARG A 986 27.25 -23.31 11.66
N VAL A 987 26.11 -22.64 11.86
CA VAL A 987 25.10 -22.46 10.79
C VAL A 987 25.70 -21.74 9.57
N LEU A 988 26.51 -20.69 9.80
CA LEU A 988 27.20 -19.97 8.72
C LEU A 988 28.26 -20.84 8.03
N GLU A 989 29.05 -21.59 8.79
CA GLU A 989 30.06 -22.50 8.23
C GLU A 989 29.43 -23.61 7.37
N GLU A 990 28.30 -24.16 7.79
CA GLU A 990 27.52 -25.14 7.03
C GLU A 990 26.95 -24.54 5.73
N MET A 991 26.46 -23.30 5.77
CA MET A 991 25.97 -22.61 4.58
C MET A 991 27.11 -22.32 3.58
N ALA A 992 28.26 -21.84 4.07
CA ALA A 992 29.44 -21.64 3.22
C ALA A 992 29.93 -22.96 2.59
N ARG A 993 29.78 -24.10 3.28
CA ARG A 993 30.07 -25.42 2.73
C ARG A 993 29.10 -25.79 1.61
N SER A 994 27.80 -25.60 1.83
CA SER A 994 26.76 -25.92 0.85
C SER A 994 26.85 -25.13 -0.46
N PHE A 995 27.40 -23.92 -0.47
CA PHE A 995 27.62 -23.16 -1.72
C PHE A 995 28.90 -23.56 -2.45
N ARG A 996 29.85 -24.21 -1.76
CA ARG A 996 31.09 -24.71 -2.37
C ARG A 996 30.90 -26.07 -3.03
N GLU A 997 30.08 -26.92 -2.42
CA GLU A 997 29.57 -28.17 -2.99
C GLU A 997 28.63 -27.86 -4.16
#